data_AF-A0A9P8FCQ3-F1
#
_entry.id   AF-A0A9P8FCQ3-F1
#
_cell.length_a   1.000
_cell.length_b   1.000
_cell.length_c   1.000
_cell.angle_alpha   90.00
_cell.angle_beta   90.00
_cell.angle_gamma   90.00
#
_symmetry.space_group_name_H-M   'P 1'
#
loop_
_entity.id
_entity.type
_entity.pdbx_description
1 polymer ?
#
loop_
_entity_poly.entity_id
_entity_poly.type
_entity_poly.pdbx_seq_one_letter_code
_entity_poly.pdbx_strand_id
1 'polypeptide(L)'
;GEAISLAINSSISSSFGKAGYTKFETNASYTGGLTRQYGNLSFTRVFQAGHEVSYYQPETTYQIFNRVMFNRDVATGQISTAPASNSSTYATSGNSSALVSIGAPIEFESSVPSCYFWDIMETCTPAQAQVFANGSAITEDFILVGYKLKDGTQVFYNQTAAGAGNGSSPQSYVPGSAASHTFSMSLSLAVMALDAWEDQSAFVSEQESFSLYNINVFPCQLQQKGRSITLYTMSLIHVPVSDQVVDVFAIDTGAILDVSTSTFIKPVYQGSERLHCPAYVFLIKHTSGRRVLFDLGLRHDWMNLPPQKVEAINRNGWRITAGKPLTEVLAEHGIDVAQGAVDAVIWSHPHLDHVGDISVFPKATTLVVGKGFKIEHMPGYPLNPNSGVWNSDFEGRDVQQIDFGESLTIGGFPAHDFFGDGSFFLLDTPGHMKSHMCGLVRVSADPPRFVFMGGDIAHHPGQIRPSSHRPLPVSRPSLRLVGSDKNVKTSESGLEEPFYEPSPGVHHDLNILQESLGSVRKFDGDDRFLILLAHDSSVHGHYKRMQQWDIAKGIGQAMESKYLWDSWWPKTYHGLKAIMDDSATRPDMMIADFFVEAVTDIHVEYKLPIAMVAPNMPSFMMPCSYIPGQPGFQLEGTTTSEHASLWLRICNELFFLPDLPAIFEMIRRTKHMRKENVLYIALGTHIVLQTKDTVKVIESVFRLMEESLIDGVIWAIAEHGRKDLDRDQRFHGDSGISLGQLLENNHSNFLFSTFAPQRAILEHKSVVLYFTHGGGSSANEALYHGKPMISMGFFADQIANTARLVEAGVAESLNKFSFTSNELYTKAKKILEGDSGTYQRNVLRLKRIAHVAARRKEHAADLVEELLYDNELRLDDTGTRELRPMHLQTADMRMSAYKAKNWDLYGIGVLSIVGVVGLTGLTGQLVWSHRDLIKVKSRVIIPSSWTWLKTWAKVH
;
A
#
# COMPACT_ATOMS: atom_id res chain seq x y z
N GLY A 1 -22.58 -4.18 23.33
CA GLY A 1 -23.34 -3.24 24.18
C GLY A 1 -24.81 -3.58 24.06
N GLU A 2 -25.67 -2.58 23.88
CA GLU A 2 -27.14 -2.67 23.78
C GLU A 2 -27.67 -3.87 22.96
N ALA A 3 -27.19 -4.07 21.73
CA ALA A 3 -27.64 -5.18 20.89
C ALA A 3 -27.31 -6.59 21.45
N ILE A 4 -26.31 -6.70 22.35
CA ILE A 4 -25.97 -7.96 23.04
C ILE A 4 -26.89 -8.17 24.24
N SER A 5 -27.14 -7.13 25.05
CA SER A 5 -28.03 -7.25 26.21
C SER A 5 -29.50 -7.50 25.82
N LEU A 6 -29.91 -7.08 24.62
CA LEU A 6 -31.22 -7.41 24.04
C LEU A 6 -31.29 -8.81 23.40
N ALA A 7 -30.15 -9.48 23.18
CA ALA A 7 -30.07 -10.82 22.58
C ALA A 7 -29.95 -11.96 23.62
N ILE A 8 -29.79 -11.63 24.91
CA ILE A 8 -29.76 -12.62 26.00
C ILE A 8 -31.09 -13.39 26.03
N ASN A 9 -31.02 -14.72 26.01
CA ASN A 9 -32.20 -15.58 26.10
C ASN A 9 -32.45 -15.94 27.58
N SER A 10 -33.58 -15.50 28.14
CA SER A 10 -33.94 -15.73 29.54
C SER A 10 -35.44 -15.49 29.75
N SER A 11 -35.98 -16.03 30.85
CA SER A 11 -37.37 -15.82 31.30
C SER A 11 -37.77 -14.34 31.38
N ILE A 12 -36.82 -13.45 31.68
CA ILE A 12 -37.03 -12.01 31.82
C ILE A 12 -36.83 -11.19 30.53
N SER A 13 -36.31 -11.77 29.45
CA SER A 13 -35.86 -11.00 28.27
C SER A 13 -36.97 -10.23 27.56
N SER A 14 -38.20 -10.78 27.52
CA SER A 14 -39.37 -10.06 26.97
C SER A 14 -39.72 -8.79 27.75
N SER A 15 -39.39 -8.74 29.04
CA SER A 15 -39.65 -7.60 29.91
C SER A 15 -38.48 -6.62 29.93
N PHE A 16 -37.23 -7.12 29.92
CA PHE A 16 -36.04 -6.29 29.72
C PHE A 16 -36.06 -5.55 28.36
N GLY A 17 -36.56 -6.20 27.30
CA GLY A 17 -36.78 -5.58 25.99
C GLY A 17 -37.80 -4.43 26.02
N LYS A 18 -38.76 -4.45 26.95
CA LYS A 18 -39.79 -3.41 27.14
C LYS A 18 -39.36 -2.28 28.09
N ALA A 19 -38.35 -2.49 28.93
CA ALA A 19 -37.84 -1.45 29.83
C ALA A 19 -37.20 -0.29 29.05
N GLY A 20 -37.45 0.94 29.49
CA GLY A 20 -36.87 2.16 28.90
C GLY A 20 -35.54 2.54 29.56
N TYR A 21 -34.84 3.53 29.00
CA TYR A 21 -33.64 4.10 29.59
C TYR A 21 -33.96 5.23 30.57
N THR A 22 -33.74 4.97 31.86
CA THR A 22 -33.73 6.00 32.91
C THR A 22 -32.33 6.65 32.99
N LYS A 23 -32.24 7.89 33.47
CA LYS A 23 -30.95 8.53 33.78
C LYS A 23 -30.19 7.75 34.86
N PHE A 24 -28.87 7.72 34.75
CA PHE A 24 -28.01 7.26 35.85
C PHE A 24 -27.64 8.45 36.73
N GLU A 25 -28.17 8.48 37.94
CA GLU A 25 -27.99 9.53 38.92
C GLU A 25 -26.90 9.11 39.91
N THR A 26 -25.72 9.74 39.85
CA THR A 26 -24.64 9.61 40.84
C THR A 26 -24.98 10.43 42.08
N ASN A 27 -25.25 11.71 41.86
CA ASN A 27 -25.53 12.75 42.84
C ASN A 27 -26.39 13.85 42.17
N ALA A 28 -26.68 14.94 42.89
CA ALA A 28 -27.53 16.03 42.37
C ALA A 28 -26.88 16.90 41.27
N SER A 29 -25.58 16.75 41.02
CA SER A 29 -24.78 17.67 40.20
C SER A 29 -24.64 17.25 38.73
N TYR A 30 -24.70 15.95 38.41
CA TYR A 30 -24.65 15.47 37.02
C TYR A 30 -25.33 14.11 36.78
N THR A 31 -25.54 13.78 35.50
CA THR A 31 -26.04 12.48 35.04
C THR A 31 -24.89 11.70 34.41
N GLY A 32 -24.42 10.63 35.06
CA GLY A 32 -23.28 9.83 34.60
C GLY A 32 -23.57 8.94 33.38
N GLY A 33 -24.84 8.76 32.99
CA GLY A 33 -25.21 7.88 31.89
C GLY A 33 -26.72 7.64 31.74
N LEU A 34 -27.05 6.59 30.98
CA LEU A 34 -28.41 6.06 30.80
C LEU A 34 -28.43 4.56 31.10
N THR A 35 -29.43 4.09 31.86
CA THR A 35 -29.58 2.68 32.29
C THR A 35 -30.93 2.12 31.88
N ARG A 36 -30.89 0.95 31.23
CA ARG A 36 -32.04 0.04 31.05
C ARG A 36 -31.87 -1.12 32.01
N GLN A 37 -32.87 -1.44 32.82
CA GLN A 37 -32.85 -2.54 33.80
C GLN A 37 -34.23 -3.19 33.93
N TYR A 38 -34.24 -4.51 34.12
CA TYR A 38 -35.40 -5.28 34.56
C TYR A 38 -34.94 -6.36 35.55
N GLY A 39 -35.44 -6.33 36.78
CA GLY A 39 -34.91 -7.14 37.88
C GLY A 39 -33.40 -6.90 38.06
N ASN A 40 -32.62 -7.99 38.09
CA ASN A 40 -31.15 -7.92 38.22
C ASN A 40 -30.40 -7.84 36.86
N LEU A 41 -31.08 -7.83 35.72
CA LEU A 41 -30.44 -7.62 34.42
C LEU A 41 -30.44 -6.12 34.07
N SER A 42 -29.25 -5.53 33.89
CA SER A 42 -29.06 -4.11 33.54
C SER A 42 -28.06 -3.90 32.42
N PHE A 43 -28.28 -2.89 31.58
CA PHE A 43 -27.31 -2.33 30.65
C PHE A 43 -27.25 -0.80 30.81
N THR A 44 -26.04 -0.29 31.08
CA THR A 44 -25.79 1.14 31.30
C THR A 44 -24.81 1.68 30.26
N ARG A 45 -25.21 2.74 29.55
CA ARG A 45 -24.32 3.58 28.74
C ARG A 45 -23.81 4.71 29.61
N VAL A 46 -22.55 4.62 30.05
CA VAL A 46 -21.84 5.73 30.70
C VAL A 46 -21.49 6.81 29.68
N PHE A 47 -21.59 8.08 30.06
CA PHE A 47 -21.26 9.23 29.22
C PHE A 47 -19.82 9.72 29.43
N GLN A 48 -19.26 10.38 28.42
CA GLN A 48 -17.93 11.04 28.48
C GLN A 48 -16.76 10.09 28.89
N ALA A 49 -16.95 8.78 28.74
CA ALA A 49 -15.94 7.76 28.98
C ALA A 49 -15.24 7.32 27.68
N GLY A 50 -13.90 7.27 27.71
CA GLY A 50 -13.07 6.68 26.67
C GLY A 50 -12.93 5.16 26.81
N HIS A 51 -11.76 4.61 26.47
CA HIS A 51 -11.51 3.16 26.51
C HIS A 51 -11.57 2.54 27.92
N GLU A 52 -11.31 3.33 28.98
CA GLU A 52 -11.27 2.86 30.37
C GLU A 52 -12.32 3.60 31.22
N VAL A 53 -13.55 3.06 31.27
CA VAL A 53 -14.69 3.73 31.90
C VAL A 53 -14.42 4.12 33.36
N SER A 54 -13.73 3.27 34.12
CA SER A 54 -13.33 3.53 35.51
C SER A 54 -12.37 4.72 35.68
N TYR A 55 -11.58 5.05 34.65
CA TYR A 55 -10.62 6.16 34.69
C TYR A 55 -11.30 7.50 34.38
N TYR A 56 -12.10 7.54 33.31
CA TYR A 56 -12.82 8.75 32.89
C TYR A 56 -14.07 9.06 33.74
N GLN A 57 -14.65 8.05 34.38
CA GLN A 57 -15.92 8.11 35.11
C GLN A 57 -15.87 7.22 36.39
N PRO A 58 -14.97 7.50 37.34
CA PRO A 58 -14.75 6.65 38.51
C PRO A 58 -15.97 6.56 39.43
N GLU A 59 -16.61 7.70 39.77
CA GLU A 59 -17.80 7.72 40.63
C GLU A 59 -18.98 6.96 39.99
N THR A 60 -19.28 7.23 38.71
CA THR A 60 -20.31 6.52 37.95
C THR A 60 -20.07 5.01 37.96
N THR A 61 -18.83 4.58 37.70
CA THR A 61 -18.47 3.15 37.67
C THR A 61 -18.57 2.50 39.05
N TYR A 62 -18.09 3.17 40.10
CA TYR A 62 -18.23 2.73 41.48
C TYR A 62 -19.69 2.60 41.91
N GLN A 63 -20.54 3.57 41.56
CA GLN A 63 -21.97 3.54 41.86
C GLN A 63 -22.68 2.39 41.11
N ILE A 64 -22.33 2.09 39.86
CA ILE A 64 -22.85 0.90 39.14
C ILE A 64 -22.51 -0.37 39.94
N PHE A 65 -21.22 -0.57 40.27
CA PHE A 65 -20.75 -1.74 41.01
C PHE A 65 -21.45 -1.87 42.37
N ASN A 66 -21.46 -0.80 43.16
CA ASN A 66 -22.07 -0.77 44.49
C ASN A 66 -23.57 -1.12 44.46
N ARG A 67 -24.32 -0.57 43.49
CA ARG A 67 -25.76 -0.82 43.36
C ARG A 67 -26.07 -2.27 42.96
N VAL A 68 -25.33 -2.82 42.00
CA VAL A 68 -25.46 -4.24 41.59
C VAL A 68 -25.13 -5.17 42.76
N MET A 69 -24.00 -4.96 43.45
CA MET A 69 -23.55 -5.83 44.54
C MET A 69 -24.50 -5.87 45.74
N PHE A 70 -25.27 -4.80 45.99
CA PHE A 70 -26.21 -4.71 47.12
C PHE A 70 -27.69 -4.80 46.72
N ASN A 71 -28.00 -5.39 45.55
CA ASN A 71 -29.37 -5.58 45.03
C ASN A 71 -30.20 -4.27 45.07
N ARG A 72 -29.66 -3.22 44.46
CA ARG A 72 -30.34 -1.95 44.20
C ARG A 72 -30.53 -1.72 42.71
N ASP A 73 -31.50 -0.88 42.37
CA ASP A 73 -31.60 -0.37 41.00
C ASP A 73 -30.32 0.41 40.64
N VAL A 74 -29.83 0.19 39.43
CA VAL A 74 -28.57 0.79 38.97
C VAL A 74 -28.78 2.28 38.66
N ALA A 75 -29.97 2.67 38.19
CA ALA A 75 -30.30 4.05 37.80
C ALA A 75 -30.18 5.06 38.97
N THR A 76 -30.77 4.77 40.12
CA THR A 76 -30.88 5.69 41.28
C THR A 76 -30.24 5.13 42.56
N GLY A 77 -30.16 3.80 42.71
CA GLY A 77 -29.67 3.14 43.93
C GLY A 77 -30.65 3.08 45.10
N GLN A 78 -31.89 3.58 44.93
CA GLN A 78 -32.86 3.73 46.00
C GLN A 78 -33.76 2.50 46.17
N ILE A 79 -34.20 1.91 45.06
CA ILE A 79 -35.13 0.78 45.01
C ILE A 79 -34.33 -0.52 45.21
N SER A 80 -34.86 -1.48 45.97
CA SER A 80 -34.23 -2.80 46.08
C SER A 80 -34.78 -3.78 45.04
N THR A 81 -33.89 -4.57 44.46
CA THR A 81 -34.20 -5.64 43.49
C THR A 81 -34.13 -7.05 44.11
N ALA A 82 -33.93 -7.14 45.43
CA ALA A 82 -33.81 -8.43 46.14
C ALA A 82 -35.13 -9.23 46.11
N PRO A 83 -35.09 -10.56 45.89
CA PRO A 83 -36.29 -11.38 45.61
C PRO A 83 -37.26 -11.60 46.78
N ALA A 84 -36.99 -11.04 47.97
CA ALA A 84 -37.77 -11.27 49.19
C ALA A 84 -38.96 -10.31 49.39
N SER A 85 -39.24 -9.39 48.44
CA SER A 85 -40.34 -8.43 48.53
C SER A 85 -41.51 -8.81 47.59
N ASN A 86 -42.71 -8.91 48.17
CA ASN A 86 -43.89 -9.49 47.51
C ASN A 86 -44.63 -8.51 46.57
N SER A 87 -43.90 -7.66 45.83
CA SER A 87 -44.49 -6.67 44.91
C SER A 87 -43.55 -6.30 43.76
N SER A 88 -44.03 -6.49 42.52
CA SER A 88 -43.54 -5.88 41.26
C SER A 88 -42.03 -5.98 40.96
N THR A 89 -41.66 -6.82 39.99
CA THR A 89 -40.32 -6.83 39.40
C THR A 89 -39.95 -5.44 38.89
N TYR A 90 -38.86 -4.85 39.42
CA TYR A 90 -38.41 -3.52 39.04
C TYR A 90 -38.10 -3.41 37.54
N ALA A 91 -38.49 -2.29 36.92
CA ALA A 91 -38.25 -1.97 35.52
C ALA A 91 -37.96 -0.48 35.35
N THR A 92 -36.93 -0.14 34.57
CA THR A 92 -36.65 1.26 34.21
C THR A 92 -37.63 1.80 33.17
N SER A 93 -37.85 3.12 33.20
CA SER A 93 -38.76 3.83 32.31
C SER A 93 -38.07 5.05 31.66
N GLY A 94 -38.42 5.33 30.41
CA GLY A 94 -37.80 6.40 29.61
C GLY A 94 -37.71 6.05 28.13
N ASN A 95 -36.79 6.68 27.41
CA ASN A 95 -36.59 6.46 25.97
C ASN A 95 -36.23 5.01 25.64
N SER A 96 -36.59 4.55 24.44
CA SER A 96 -36.28 3.18 23.97
C SER A 96 -34.80 2.95 23.63
N SER A 97 -34.04 4.02 23.36
CA SER A 97 -32.63 3.98 22.92
C SER A 97 -31.71 4.80 23.83
N ALA A 98 -30.48 4.32 24.02
CA ALA A 98 -29.41 5.06 24.71
C ALA A 98 -28.76 6.16 23.84
N LEU A 99 -29.15 6.31 22.57
CA LEU A 99 -28.58 7.27 21.60
C LEU A 99 -29.21 8.68 21.75
N VAL A 100 -29.03 9.29 22.91
CA VAL A 100 -29.38 10.70 23.15
C VAL A 100 -28.18 11.59 22.84
N SER A 101 -28.42 12.78 22.27
CA SER A 101 -27.41 13.83 22.13
C SER A 101 -27.07 14.39 23.52
N ILE A 102 -25.84 14.13 23.97
CA ILE A 102 -25.25 14.80 25.12
C ILE A 102 -24.61 16.11 24.66
N GLY A 103 -24.72 17.16 25.48
CA GLY A 103 -24.16 18.47 25.18
C GLY A 103 -22.63 18.52 25.27
N ALA A 104 -22.09 19.74 25.34
CA ALA A 104 -20.67 19.97 25.60
C ALA A 104 -20.19 19.23 26.87
N PRO A 105 -18.88 18.93 26.99
CA PRO A 105 -18.30 18.40 28.21
C PRO A 105 -18.70 19.21 29.44
N ILE A 106 -18.85 18.54 30.59
CA ILE A 106 -18.91 19.26 31.85
C ILE A 106 -17.51 19.82 32.09
N GLU A 107 -17.37 21.14 31.98
CA GLU A 107 -16.13 21.82 32.38
C GLU A 107 -15.97 21.68 33.89
N PHE A 108 -15.12 20.75 34.30
CA PHE A 108 -14.62 20.72 35.67
C PHE A 108 -13.79 21.99 35.88
N GLU A 109 -14.31 22.90 36.71
CA GLU A 109 -13.63 24.13 37.10
C GLU A 109 -12.23 23.79 37.61
N SER A 110 -11.20 24.24 36.89
CA SER A 110 -9.87 23.63 36.97
C SER A 110 -9.10 24.08 38.23
N SER A 111 -9.46 23.51 39.38
CA SER A 111 -8.61 23.50 40.56
C SER A 111 -7.24 22.96 40.17
N VAL A 112 -6.18 23.72 40.46
CA VAL A 112 -4.79 23.42 40.08
C VAL A 112 -4.46 21.95 40.38
N PRO A 113 -3.89 21.18 39.43
CA PRO A 113 -3.67 19.74 39.60
C PRO A 113 -2.93 19.45 40.90
N SER A 114 -3.61 18.71 41.77
CA SER A 114 -3.16 18.45 43.13
C SER A 114 -2.19 17.28 43.13
N CYS A 115 -0.94 17.57 43.45
CA CYS A 115 0.16 16.60 43.47
C CYS A 115 -0.15 15.41 44.39
N TYR A 116 -0.25 14.22 43.79
CA TYR A 116 -0.78 13.00 44.40
C TYR A 116 0.34 11.95 44.56
N PHE A 117 0.50 11.42 45.76
CA PHE A 117 1.64 10.56 46.15
C PHE A 117 1.76 9.27 45.30
N TRP A 118 0.64 8.71 44.83
CA TRP A 118 0.68 7.50 44.01
C TRP A 118 0.89 7.78 42.51
N ASP A 119 0.87 9.05 42.08
CA ASP A 119 1.13 9.47 40.70
C ASP A 119 2.01 10.73 40.66
N ILE A 120 3.17 10.64 41.32
CA ILE A 120 4.15 11.74 41.40
C ILE A 120 4.73 12.11 40.01
N MET A 121 4.63 11.21 39.02
CA MET A 121 5.21 11.44 37.70
C MET A 121 4.34 12.35 36.83
N GLU A 122 3.00 12.20 36.88
CA GLU A 122 2.09 13.01 36.07
C GLU A 122 1.47 14.19 36.85
N THR A 123 1.26 14.05 38.17
CA THR A 123 0.52 15.07 38.96
C THR A 123 1.39 16.07 39.73
N CYS A 124 2.69 15.82 39.89
CA CYS A 124 3.58 16.63 40.71
C CYS A 124 4.66 17.34 39.89
N THR A 125 4.99 18.58 40.23
CA THR A 125 6.21 19.23 39.72
C THR A 125 7.47 18.53 40.25
N PRO A 126 8.63 18.61 39.55
CA PRO A 126 9.88 18.02 40.02
C PRO A 126 10.33 18.47 41.42
N ALA A 127 9.95 19.68 41.84
CA ALA A 127 10.21 20.17 43.20
C ALA A 127 9.34 19.45 44.26
N GLN A 128 8.07 19.19 43.96
CA GLN A 128 7.17 18.41 44.80
C GLN A 128 7.57 16.93 44.83
N ALA A 129 8.04 16.38 43.70
CA ALA A 129 8.63 15.05 43.64
C ALA A 129 9.88 14.91 44.53
N GLN A 130 10.73 15.95 44.60
CA GLN A 130 11.86 15.99 45.53
C GLN A 130 11.43 16.08 47.01
N VAL A 131 10.32 16.77 47.31
CA VAL A 131 9.71 16.82 48.65
C VAL A 131 9.22 15.45 49.12
N PHE A 132 8.78 14.58 48.20
CA PHE A 132 8.55 13.17 48.52
C PHE A 132 9.87 12.38 48.65
N ALA A 133 10.79 12.50 47.69
CA ALA A 133 12.04 11.73 47.66
C ALA A 133 12.97 12.01 48.85
N ASN A 134 12.90 13.20 49.45
CA ASN A 134 13.67 13.59 50.64
C ASN A 134 12.94 13.30 51.98
N GLY A 135 11.73 12.73 51.95
CA GLY A 135 10.94 12.39 53.13
C GLY A 135 10.33 13.58 53.90
N SER A 136 10.33 14.79 53.33
CA SER A 136 9.78 15.98 53.99
C SER A 136 8.28 16.20 53.80
N ALA A 137 7.67 15.53 52.83
CA ALA A 137 6.26 15.69 52.47
C ALA A 137 5.28 15.62 53.66
N ILE A 138 4.31 16.53 53.67
CA ILE A 138 3.09 16.46 54.48
C ILE A 138 1.95 16.16 53.52
N THR A 139 1.21 15.08 53.76
CA THR A 139 0.08 14.66 52.92
C THR A 139 -1.20 14.51 53.71
N GLU A 140 -2.32 14.74 53.03
CA GLU A 140 -3.69 14.50 53.49
C GLU A 140 -4.43 13.82 52.33
N ASP A 141 -5.09 12.69 52.59
CA ASP A 141 -5.68 11.80 51.56
C ASP A 141 -4.76 11.52 50.34
N PHE A 142 -3.46 11.32 50.63
CA PHE A 142 -2.36 11.13 49.69
C PHE A 142 -2.05 12.33 48.76
N ILE A 143 -2.72 13.47 48.92
CA ILE A 143 -2.40 14.75 48.25
C ILE A 143 -1.34 15.50 49.06
N LEU A 144 -0.37 16.10 48.37
CA LEU A 144 0.70 16.90 48.98
C LEU A 144 0.20 18.28 49.44
N VAL A 145 -0.07 18.42 50.74
CA VAL A 145 -0.53 19.67 51.36
C VAL A 145 0.59 20.53 51.94
N GLY A 146 1.80 20.00 52.11
CA GLY A 146 2.94 20.77 52.62
C GLY A 146 4.26 20.00 52.68
N TYR A 147 5.26 20.57 53.35
CA TYR A 147 6.56 19.96 53.59
C TYR A 147 7.21 20.43 54.90
N LYS A 148 8.17 19.64 55.40
CA LYS A 148 8.98 19.92 56.60
C LYS A 148 10.38 20.42 56.24
N LEU A 149 10.76 21.55 56.82
CA LEU A 149 12.14 22.04 56.81
C LEU A 149 13.02 21.21 57.76
N LYS A 150 14.34 21.27 57.57
CA LYS A 150 15.33 20.48 58.35
C LYS A 150 15.41 20.87 59.84
N ASP A 151 14.83 22.00 60.22
CA ASP A 151 14.68 22.46 61.60
C ASP A 151 13.37 21.96 62.27
N GLY A 152 12.52 21.24 61.52
CA GLY A 152 11.22 20.74 61.98
C GLY A 152 10.03 21.66 61.63
N THR A 153 10.27 22.86 61.08
CA THR A 153 9.21 23.80 60.69
C THR A 153 8.34 23.23 59.58
N GLN A 154 7.02 23.34 59.72
CA GLN A 154 6.04 22.86 58.74
C GLN A 154 5.56 24.00 57.86
N VAL A 155 5.62 23.82 56.54
CA VAL A 155 5.20 24.80 55.54
C VAL A 155 4.09 24.16 54.69
N PHE A 156 2.92 24.76 54.66
CA PHE A 156 1.78 24.27 53.89
C PHE A 156 1.62 25.06 52.57
N TYR A 157 1.17 24.37 51.52
CA TYR A 157 0.84 25.02 50.25
C TYR A 157 -0.49 25.77 50.36
N ASN A 158 -0.53 27.00 49.86
CA ASN A 158 -1.59 27.95 50.19
C ASN A 158 -2.90 27.64 49.43
N GLN A 159 -3.87 26.97 50.08
CA GLN A 159 -5.15 26.56 49.49
C GLN A 159 -6.18 27.71 49.28
N THR A 160 -5.78 28.83 48.67
CA THR A 160 -6.73 29.86 48.16
C THR A 160 -6.08 30.75 47.10
N ALA A 161 -6.51 30.63 45.84
CA ALA A 161 -6.21 31.60 44.77
C ALA A 161 -7.21 31.55 43.59
N ALA A 162 -8.50 31.27 43.84
CA ALA A 162 -9.54 31.47 42.83
C ALA A 162 -9.85 32.98 42.70
N GLY A 163 -9.05 33.70 41.90
CA GLY A 163 -9.34 35.09 41.51
C GLY A 163 -8.12 36.04 41.36
N ALA A 164 -8.16 36.82 40.28
CA ALA A 164 -7.49 38.12 40.06
C ALA A 164 -5.94 38.24 40.09
N GLY A 165 -5.35 38.28 38.89
CA GLY A 165 -4.69 39.51 38.40
C GLY A 165 -3.16 39.73 38.61
N ASN A 166 -2.44 39.81 37.48
CA ASN A 166 -1.12 40.46 37.26
C ASN A 166 0.06 40.18 38.23
N GLY A 167 1.11 39.52 37.73
CA GLY A 167 2.43 39.54 38.38
C GLY A 167 3.51 38.67 37.72
N SER A 168 4.58 39.30 37.25
CA SER A 168 5.85 38.76 36.73
C SER A 168 6.35 37.39 37.23
N SER A 169 6.80 36.53 36.29
CA SER A 169 7.46 35.24 36.54
C SER A 169 8.88 35.35 37.14
N PRO A 170 9.32 34.40 38.00
CA PRO A 170 10.73 34.23 38.36
C PRO A 170 11.33 32.85 37.96
N GLN A 171 12.32 32.93 37.06
CA GLN A 171 13.55 32.14 36.82
C GLN A 171 13.77 30.67 37.30
N SER A 172 14.62 29.99 36.53
CA SER A 172 15.10 28.60 36.65
C SER A 172 16.29 28.41 37.61
N TYR A 173 16.62 27.15 37.93
CA TYR A 173 17.83 26.75 38.66
C TYR A 173 18.48 25.49 38.07
N VAL A 174 19.82 25.44 37.98
CA VAL A 174 20.61 24.32 37.42
C VAL A 174 21.95 24.17 38.14
N PRO A 175 22.24 22.97 38.68
CA PRO A 175 23.56 22.31 38.54
C PRO A 175 23.40 20.78 38.32
N GLY A 176 24.42 19.96 38.05
CA GLY A 176 25.86 20.16 37.88
C GLY A 176 26.55 18.80 37.68
N SER A 177 27.77 18.74 37.12
CA SER A 177 28.42 17.50 36.67
C SER A 177 29.30 16.80 37.71
N ALA A 178 29.34 15.46 37.72
CA ALA A 178 30.46 14.67 38.26
C ALA A 178 30.52 13.19 37.80
N ALA A 179 31.73 12.79 37.39
CA ALA A 179 32.38 11.47 37.55
C ALA A 179 31.76 10.15 37.03
N SER A 180 32.65 9.30 36.50
CA SER A 180 32.41 7.94 36.01
C SER A 180 33.07 6.89 36.90
N HIS A 181 32.59 5.64 36.83
CA HIS A 181 33.40 4.45 37.11
C HIS A 181 33.04 3.31 36.14
N THR A 182 34.05 2.51 35.78
CA THR A 182 33.97 1.45 34.77
C THR A 182 34.19 0.07 35.38
N PHE A 183 33.63 -0.95 34.74
CA PHE A 183 34.05 -2.35 34.89
C PHE A 183 33.93 -3.07 33.54
N SER A 184 34.74 -4.11 33.32
CA SER A 184 34.91 -4.77 32.01
C SER A 184 35.36 -6.22 32.17
N MET A 185 34.92 -7.12 31.27
CA MET A 185 35.73 -8.25 30.75
C MET A 185 35.03 -8.99 29.57
N SER A 186 35.64 -8.89 28.38
CA SER A 186 36.10 -9.99 27.47
C SER A 186 35.57 -11.44 27.67
N LEU A 187 35.36 -12.31 26.66
CA LEU A 187 35.64 -12.30 25.20
C LEU A 187 34.97 -13.52 24.47
N SER A 188 34.68 -13.43 23.14
CA SER A 188 34.88 -14.44 22.05
C SER A 188 34.36 -15.93 22.14
N LEU A 189 34.19 -16.76 21.08
CA LEU A 189 34.33 -16.70 19.60
C LEU A 189 33.66 -17.93 18.89
N ALA A 190 33.13 -17.76 17.65
CA ALA A 190 33.16 -18.68 16.47
C ALA A 190 32.52 -20.13 16.49
N VAL A 191 32.22 -20.88 15.39
CA VAL A 191 32.04 -20.63 13.91
C VAL A 191 31.53 -21.91 13.14
N MET A 192 30.67 -21.75 12.10
CA MET A 192 30.42 -22.59 10.85
C MET A 192 30.10 -24.13 10.88
N ALA A 193 29.60 -24.81 9.82
CA ALA A 193 28.67 -24.50 8.67
C ALA A 193 28.41 -25.73 7.72
N LEU A 194 27.48 -25.58 6.74
CA LEU A 194 27.38 -26.14 5.35
C LEU A 194 26.79 -27.55 4.98
N ASP A 195 26.06 -27.55 3.84
CA ASP A 195 25.84 -28.56 2.74
C ASP A 195 25.16 -29.95 2.99
N ALA A 196 24.41 -30.60 2.07
CA ALA A 196 23.74 -30.31 0.75
C ALA A 196 22.67 -31.45 0.46
N TRP A 197 22.13 -31.87 -0.71
CA TRP A 197 22.24 -31.59 -2.18
C TRP A 197 21.04 -32.21 -2.99
N GLU A 198 21.01 -32.09 -4.34
CA GLU A 198 20.25 -32.86 -5.41
C GLU A 198 18.68 -32.91 -5.44
N ASP A 199 17.95 -33.17 -6.55
CA ASP A 199 18.07 -32.91 -8.02
C ASP A 199 16.74 -33.27 -8.79
N GLN A 200 16.66 -33.04 -10.13
CA GLN A 200 15.81 -33.66 -11.20
C GLN A 200 14.60 -32.90 -11.84
N SER A 201 14.94 -32.02 -12.82
CA SER A 201 14.56 -31.93 -14.26
C SER A 201 13.25 -32.52 -14.92
N ALA A 202 13.02 -32.08 -16.19
CA ALA A 202 12.08 -32.56 -17.26
C ALA A 202 10.69 -31.85 -17.39
N PHE A 203 10.14 -31.50 -18.58
CA PHE A 203 10.63 -31.43 -19.99
C PHE A 203 9.78 -30.42 -20.83
N VAL A 204 10.06 -30.21 -22.13
CA VAL A 204 9.65 -29.04 -22.96
C VAL A 204 9.03 -29.39 -24.34
N SER A 205 8.17 -28.50 -24.91
CA SER A 205 7.95 -28.34 -26.38
C SER A 205 7.24 -27.01 -26.76
N GLU A 206 7.64 -26.34 -27.85
CA GLU A 206 7.18 -25.01 -28.32
C GLU A 206 6.30 -25.02 -29.60
N GLN A 207 5.64 -23.88 -29.89
CA GLN A 207 5.52 -23.35 -31.27
C GLN A 207 5.22 -21.82 -31.29
N GLU A 208 5.68 -21.11 -32.32
CA GLU A 208 5.71 -19.63 -32.44
C GLU A 208 4.51 -19.02 -33.22
N SER A 209 4.22 -17.71 -33.04
CA SER A 209 4.06 -16.72 -34.13
C SER A 209 3.59 -15.30 -33.67
N PHE A 210 3.91 -14.29 -34.48
CA PHE A 210 3.67 -12.85 -34.25
C PHE A 210 2.19 -12.43 -34.34
N SER A 211 1.84 -11.23 -33.84
CA SER A 211 0.45 -10.74 -33.74
C SER A 211 0.23 -9.29 -34.16
N LEU A 212 -0.88 -9.08 -34.89
CA LEU A 212 -1.68 -7.84 -34.86
C LEU A 212 -2.23 -7.62 -33.45
N TYR A 213 -2.24 -6.38 -32.95
CA TYR A 213 -2.92 -6.05 -31.70
C TYR A 213 -4.44 -5.97 -31.88
N ASN A 214 -5.09 -7.13 -31.81
CA ASN A 214 -6.54 -7.24 -31.70
C ASN A 214 -6.97 -7.01 -30.24
N ILE A 215 -7.70 -5.93 -29.95
CA ILE A 215 -8.08 -5.54 -28.58
C ILE A 215 -9.34 -6.30 -28.13
N ASN A 216 -9.25 -7.64 -28.15
CA ASN A 216 -10.32 -8.54 -27.73
C ASN A 216 -10.23 -8.85 -26.23
N VAL A 217 -11.21 -8.38 -25.47
CA VAL A 217 -11.32 -8.65 -24.02
C VAL A 217 -11.86 -10.07 -23.82
N PHE A 218 -10.97 -11.02 -23.52
CA PHE A 218 -11.36 -12.43 -23.35
C PHE A 218 -12.39 -12.62 -22.21
N PRO A 219 -13.50 -13.35 -22.46
CA PRO A 219 -14.58 -13.50 -21.49
C PRO A 219 -14.29 -14.59 -20.44
N CYS A 220 -14.20 -14.21 -19.17
CA CYS A 220 -14.31 -15.16 -18.06
C CYS A 220 -15.80 -15.44 -17.79
N GLN A 221 -16.35 -16.51 -18.37
CA GLN A 221 -17.77 -16.86 -18.19
C GLN A 221 -18.05 -17.52 -16.82
N LEU A 222 -18.43 -16.71 -15.84
CA LEU A 222 -19.08 -17.19 -14.62
C LEU A 222 -20.61 -17.17 -14.79
N GLN A 223 -21.23 -18.36 -14.95
CA GLN A 223 -22.69 -18.50 -14.91
C GLN A 223 -23.25 -18.27 -13.49
N GLN A 224 -23.45 -17.02 -13.10
CA GLN A 224 -24.11 -16.71 -11.83
C GLN A 224 -25.63 -16.93 -11.90
N LYS A 225 -26.10 -18.04 -11.31
CA LYS A 225 -27.52 -18.19 -10.94
C LYS A 225 -27.87 -17.33 -9.71
N GLY A 226 -28.01 -16.03 -9.97
CA GLY A 226 -28.80 -15.04 -9.24
C GLY A 226 -28.91 -15.15 -7.71
N ARG A 227 -28.12 -14.31 -7.01
CA ARG A 227 -28.64 -13.52 -5.89
C ARG A 227 -27.92 -12.17 -5.83
N SER A 228 -28.69 -11.09 -5.82
CA SER A 228 -28.17 -9.72 -5.84
C SER A 228 -27.47 -9.35 -4.54
N ILE A 229 -26.27 -8.77 -4.65
CA ILE A 229 -25.65 -7.91 -3.64
C ILE A 229 -25.31 -6.59 -4.34
N THR A 230 -26.23 -5.63 -4.28
CA THR A 230 -26.04 -4.33 -4.93
C THR A 230 -25.16 -3.40 -4.09
N LEU A 231 -23.85 -3.38 -4.40
CA LEU A 231 -22.97 -2.29 -3.98
C LEU A 231 -23.19 -1.09 -4.92
N TYR A 232 -23.96 -0.10 -4.46
CA TYR A 232 -24.17 1.14 -5.18
C TYR A 232 -22.93 2.05 -5.12
N THR A 233 -22.01 1.89 -6.07
CA THR A 233 -21.34 3.05 -6.66
C THR A 233 -22.22 3.56 -7.80
N MET A 234 -22.78 4.77 -7.67
CA MET A 234 -23.55 5.37 -8.77
C MET A 234 -22.60 5.78 -9.90
N SER A 235 -22.62 5.06 -11.01
CA SER A 235 -21.90 5.46 -12.22
C SER A 235 -22.54 6.72 -12.80
N LEU A 236 -21.77 7.79 -12.90
CA LEU A 236 -22.24 9.10 -13.34
C LEU A 236 -22.42 9.21 -14.87
N ILE A 237 -21.90 8.25 -15.63
CA ILE A 237 -21.94 8.24 -17.09
C ILE A 237 -22.97 7.22 -17.59
N HIS A 238 -24.12 7.74 -18.04
CA HIS A 238 -25.09 6.97 -18.79
C HIS A 238 -24.66 6.87 -20.26
N VAL A 239 -24.69 5.66 -20.81
CA VAL A 239 -24.52 5.35 -22.24
C VAL A 239 -25.76 4.54 -22.65
N PRO A 240 -26.35 4.74 -23.84
CA PRO A 240 -27.47 3.92 -24.30
C PRO A 240 -27.16 2.41 -24.20
N VAL A 241 -28.16 1.63 -23.80
CA VAL A 241 -28.04 0.16 -23.73
C VAL A 241 -28.09 -0.40 -25.15
N SER A 242 -27.11 -1.24 -25.48
CA SER A 242 -27.06 -2.02 -26.73
C SER A 242 -26.25 -3.29 -26.48
N ASP A 243 -26.60 -4.35 -27.21
CA ASP A 243 -25.88 -5.62 -27.31
C ASP A 243 -24.84 -5.63 -28.45
N GLN A 244 -24.85 -4.63 -29.34
CA GLN A 244 -23.93 -4.54 -30.46
C GLN A 244 -22.56 -3.99 -30.05
N VAL A 245 -21.51 -4.61 -30.60
CA VAL A 245 -20.10 -4.31 -30.32
C VAL A 245 -19.30 -4.25 -31.62
N VAL A 246 -18.14 -3.57 -31.58
CA VAL A 246 -17.21 -3.48 -32.71
C VAL A 246 -15.80 -3.90 -32.30
N ASP A 247 -15.05 -4.49 -33.24
CA ASP A 247 -13.60 -4.62 -33.06
C ASP A 247 -12.94 -3.25 -33.27
N VAL A 248 -11.96 -2.89 -32.44
CA VAL A 248 -11.14 -1.69 -32.61
C VAL A 248 -9.66 -2.03 -32.58
N PHE A 249 -8.92 -1.51 -33.57
CA PHE A 249 -7.48 -1.72 -33.74
C PHE A 249 -6.78 -0.36 -33.74
N ALA A 250 -5.84 -0.14 -32.81
CA ALA A 250 -4.94 1.00 -32.87
C ALA A 250 -3.81 0.68 -33.87
N ILE A 251 -3.65 1.53 -34.88
CA ILE A 251 -2.66 1.43 -35.94
C ILE A 251 -1.59 2.50 -35.70
N ASP A 252 -0.35 2.05 -35.60
CA ASP A 252 0.83 2.90 -35.47
C ASP A 252 1.65 2.80 -36.75
N THR A 253 1.76 3.90 -37.50
CA THR A 253 2.58 3.97 -38.71
C THR A 253 4.07 4.04 -38.41
N GLY A 254 4.46 4.24 -37.14
CA GLY A 254 5.80 4.59 -36.71
C GLY A 254 6.11 6.08 -36.77
N ALA A 255 5.18 6.92 -37.24
CA ALA A 255 5.37 8.36 -37.39
C ALA A 255 5.34 9.09 -36.03
N ILE A 256 6.23 10.07 -35.85
CA ILE A 256 6.37 10.83 -34.60
C ILE A 256 6.55 12.31 -34.92
N LEU A 257 5.76 13.16 -34.27
CA LEU A 257 5.90 14.60 -34.23
C LEU A 257 6.60 15.01 -32.92
N ASP A 258 7.84 15.51 -33.03
CA ASP A 258 8.69 15.98 -31.93
C ASP A 258 8.62 17.51 -31.84
N VAL A 259 8.01 18.04 -30.77
CA VAL A 259 7.61 19.46 -30.59
C VAL A 259 8.04 20.02 -29.24
N SER A 260 8.07 21.36 -29.09
CA SER A 260 8.38 22.01 -27.80
C SER A 260 7.19 21.93 -26.84
N THR A 261 7.40 21.39 -25.64
CA THR A 261 6.34 21.11 -24.66
C THR A 261 5.54 22.35 -24.28
N SER A 262 6.22 23.48 -24.10
CA SER A 262 5.64 24.77 -23.72
C SER A 262 4.52 25.25 -24.66
N THR A 263 4.58 24.86 -25.93
CA THR A 263 3.58 25.20 -26.96
C THR A 263 2.22 24.55 -26.67
N PHE A 264 2.22 23.36 -26.06
CA PHE A 264 1.07 22.48 -25.90
C PHE A 264 0.61 22.32 -24.44
N ILE A 265 1.54 22.18 -23.50
CA ILE A 265 1.24 21.97 -22.07
C ILE A 265 2.15 22.78 -21.14
N LYS A 266 1.66 23.01 -19.91
CA LYS A 266 2.37 23.72 -18.83
C LYS A 266 2.10 23.07 -17.46
N PRO A 267 2.99 23.19 -16.47
CA PRO A 267 4.36 23.71 -16.58
C PRO A 267 5.25 22.78 -17.41
N VAL A 268 6.39 23.30 -17.87
CA VAL A 268 7.46 22.46 -18.44
C VAL A 268 8.41 22.11 -17.30
N TYR A 269 8.60 20.81 -17.04
CA TYR A 269 9.56 20.32 -16.06
C TYR A 269 10.92 20.07 -16.71
N GLN A 270 11.99 20.17 -15.92
CA GLN A 270 13.35 19.83 -16.36
C GLN A 270 13.43 18.41 -16.93
N GLY A 271 13.97 18.26 -18.15
CA GLY A 271 14.03 16.99 -18.89
C GLY A 271 12.75 16.65 -19.67
N SER A 272 11.75 17.53 -19.66
CA SER A 272 10.50 17.41 -20.45
C SER A 272 10.30 18.59 -21.40
N GLU A 273 11.38 19.20 -21.89
CA GLU A 273 11.35 20.40 -22.76
C GLU A 273 10.74 20.12 -24.15
N ARG A 274 10.65 18.86 -24.56
CA ARG A 274 9.99 18.42 -25.80
C ARG A 274 9.00 17.28 -25.56
N LEU A 275 7.92 17.25 -26.34
CA LEU A 275 6.96 16.16 -26.42
C LEU A 275 7.22 15.35 -27.69
N HIS A 276 7.12 14.02 -27.55
CA HIS A 276 7.16 13.08 -28.67
C HIS A 276 5.74 12.52 -28.87
N CYS A 277 5.00 13.15 -29.77
CA CYS A 277 3.64 12.78 -30.11
C CYS A 277 3.64 11.69 -31.20
N PRO A 278 3.24 10.43 -30.91
CA PRO A 278 2.76 9.53 -31.96
C PRO A 278 1.47 10.09 -32.57
N ALA A 279 1.06 9.53 -33.71
CA ALA A 279 -0.17 9.88 -34.41
C ALA A 279 -0.97 8.61 -34.70
N TYR A 280 -1.71 8.11 -33.71
CA TYR A 280 -2.51 6.88 -33.84
C TYR A 280 -3.68 7.04 -34.80
N VAL A 281 -3.87 6.01 -35.62
CA VAL A 281 -5.07 5.79 -36.44
C VAL A 281 -5.87 4.66 -35.81
N PHE A 282 -7.20 4.78 -35.74
CA PHE A 282 -8.04 3.70 -35.22
C PHE A 282 -8.89 3.10 -36.33
N LEU A 283 -8.77 1.79 -36.55
CA LEU A 283 -9.65 1.03 -37.44
C LEU A 283 -10.77 0.40 -36.61
N ILE A 284 -12.01 0.76 -36.93
CA ILE A 284 -13.22 0.16 -36.39
C ILE A 284 -13.76 -0.84 -37.42
N LYS A 285 -14.01 -2.09 -37.01
CA LYS A 285 -14.71 -3.10 -37.83
C LYS A 285 -16.07 -3.39 -37.20
N HIS A 286 -17.13 -3.16 -37.96
CA HIS A 286 -18.51 -3.38 -37.55
C HIS A 286 -18.96 -4.81 -37.89
N THR A 287 -19.89 -5.37 -37.10
CA THR A 287 -20.43 -6.73 -37.30
C THR A 287 -21.06 -6.94 -38.68
N SER A 288 -21.59 -5.86 -39.29
CA SER A 288 -22.10 -5.88 -40.67
C SER A 288 -21.01 -5.91 -41.76
N GLY A 289 -19.74 -6.09 -41.40
CA GLY A 289 -18.59 -6.10 -42.31
C GLY A 289 -18.04 -4.72 -42.72
N ARG A 290 -18.73 -3.62 -42.36
CA ARG A 290 -18.27 -2.24 -42.63
C ARG A 290 -16.98 -1.91 -41.87
N ARG A 291 -16.12 -1.09 -42.46
CA ARG A 291 -14.82 -0.70 -41.92
C ARG A 291 -14.65 0.81 -41.99
N VAL A 292 -14.29 1.41 -40.85
CA VAL A 292 -14.18 2.85 -40.68
C VAL A 292 -12.81 3.17 -40.09
N LEU A 293 -12.13 4.17 -40.63
CA LEU A 293 -10.94 4.75 -40.01
C LEU A 293 -11.33 6.00 -39.23
N PHE A 294 -10.83 6.13 -38.00
CA PHE A 294 -10.84 7.35 -37.21
C PHE A 294 -9.41 7.89 -37.18
N ASP A 295 -9.26 9.07 -37.78
CA ASP A 295 -8.02 9.70 -38.26
C ASP A 295 -7.24 8.88 -39.31
N LEU A 296 -6.31 9.55 -40.00
CA LEU A 296 -5.35 8.97 -40.96
C LEU A 296 -3.88 9.21 -40.56
N GLY A 297 -3.64 9.86 -39.41
CA GLY A 297 -2.30 10.05 -38.84
C GLY A 297 -1.46 11.10 -39.57
N LEU A 298 -0.16 11.08 -39.31
CA LEU A 298 0.85 11.87 -40.05
C LEU A 298 1.01 11.37 -41.48
N ARG A 299 1.04 12.30 -42.45
CA ARG A 299 1.50 12.01 -43.82
C ARG A 299 2.94 11.49 -43.80
N HIS A 300 3.19 10.37 -44.50
CA HIS A 300 4.56 9.91 -44.81
C HIS A 300 5.32 11.00 -45.60
N ASP A 301 4.67 11.55 -46.62
CA ASP A 301 5.16 12.63 -47.48
C ASP A 301 4.84 14.02 -46.90
N TRP A 302 5.05 14.27 -45.60
CA TRP A 302 4.63 15.52 -44.93
C TRP A 302 5.14 16.83 -45.58
N MET A 303 6.20 16.79 -46.38
CA MET A 303 6.65 17.92 -47.22
C MET A 303 5.63 18.33 -48.30
N ASN A 304 4.64 17.48 -48.57
CA ASN A 304 3.50 17.67 -49.47
C ASN A 304 2.22 18.10 -48.72
N LEU A 305 2.36 18.62 -47.49
CA LEU A 305 1.33 19.44 -46.86
C LEU A 305 1.24 20.82 -47.56
N PRO A 306 0.14 21.58 -47.43
CA PRO A 306 0.05 22.94 -47.98
C PRO A 306 1.24 23.81 -47.51
N PRO A 307 1.89 24.60 -48.40
CA PRO A 307 3.22 25.17 -48.12
C PRO A 307 3.35 25.94 -46.80
N GLN A 308 2.32 26.70 -46.41
CA GLN A 308 2.28 27.41 -45.13
C GLN A 308 2.42 26.52 -43.89
N LYS A 309 1.97 25.25 -43.94
CA LYS A 309 2.16 24.27 -42.85
C LYS A 309 3.61 23.78 -42.82
N VAL A 310 4.21 23.51 -43.98
CA VAL A 310 5.63 23.13 -44.11
C VAL A 310 6.54 24.27 -43.61
N GLU A 311 6.22 25.53 -43.94
CA GLU A 311 6.89 26.69 -43.37
C GLU A 311 6.73 26.79 -41.84
N ALA A 312 5.52 26.56 -41.31
CA ALA A 312 5.27 26.63 -39.88
C ALA A 312 6.03 25.55 -39.09
N ILE A 313 6.09 24.32 -39.58
CA ILE A 313 6.87 23.20 -39.01
C ILE A 313 8.35 23.61 -38.87
N ASN A 314 8.94 24.12 -39.97
CA ASN A 314 10.33 24.58 -39.99
C ASN A 314 10.56 25.78 -39.07
N ARG A 315 9.67 26.78 -39.10
CA ARG A 315 9.74 28.02 -38.30
C ARG A 315 9.64 27.76 -36.79
N ASN A 316 8.84 26.77 -36.39
CA ASN A 316 8.63 26.41 -34.98
C ASN A 316 9.67 25.41 -34.46
N GLY A 317 10.62 24.95 -35.28
CA GLY A 317 11.61 23.94 -34.89
C GLY A 317 10.98 22.59 -34.53
N TRP A 318 9.87 22.25 -35.20
CA TRP A 318 9.22 20.95 -35.08
C TRP A 318 9.96 19.92 -35.94
N ARG A 319 10.01 18.66 -35.48
CA ARG A 319 10.71 17.57 -36.15
C ARG A 319 9.72 16.45 -36.43
N ILE A 320 9.61 16.03 -37.68
CA ILE A 320 8.72 14.94 -38.08
C ILE A 320 9.57 13.75 -38.52
N THR A 321 9.45 12.66 -37.77
CA THR A 321 9.91 11.33 -38.21
C THR A 321 8.77 10.70 -39.01
N ALA A 322 8.95 10.54 -40.31
CA ALA A 322 7.97 9.87 -41.16
C ALA A 322 7.91 8.37 -40.83
N GLY A 323 6.71 7.85 -40.61
CA GLY A 323 6.43 6.42 -40.48
C GLY A 323 6.30 5.72 -41.83
N LYS A 324 5.90 4.45 -41.85
CA LYS A 324 5.36 3.79 -43.06
C LYS A 324 4.12 4.53 -43.58
N PRO A 325 3.83 4.48 -44.89
CA PRO A 325 2.51 4.85 -45.42
C PRO A 325 1.41 4.02 -44.75
N LEU A 326 0.33 4.65 -44.30
CA LEU A 326 -0.83 3.96 -43.69
C LEU A 326 -1.42 2.87 -44.61
N THR A 327 -1.38 3.11 -45.93
CA THR A 327 -1.84 2.17 -46.95
C THR A 327 -1.03 0.88 -47.00
N GLU A 328 0.28 0.95 -46.73
CA GLU A 328 1.17 -0.21 -46.65
C GLU A 328 0.81 -1.05 -45.41
N VAL A 329 0.68 -0.40 -44.25
CA VAL A 329 0.32 -1.05 -42.98
C VAL A 329 -1.08 -1.68 -43.04
N LEU A 330 -2.02 -1.11 -43.79
CA LEU A 330 -3.34 -1.70 -44.04
C LEU A 330 -3.28 -2.88 -45.05
N ALA A 331 -2.49 -2.75 -46.11
CA ALA A 331 -2.32 -3.80 -47.12
C ALA A 331 -1.60 -5.05 -46.57
N GLU A 332 -0.60 -4.88 -45.69
CA GLU A 332 0.06 -5.96 -44.94
C GLU A 332 -0.93 -6.85 -44.17
N HIS A 333 -2.10 -6.32 -43.84
CA HIS A 333 -3.16 -7.00 -43.09
C HIS A 333 -4.44 -7.24 -43.91
N GLY A 334 -4.34 -7.25 -45.24
CA GLY A 334 -5.43 -7.61 -46.15
C GLY A 334 -6.51 -6.53 -46.32
N ILE A 335 -6.19 -5.27 -46.06
CA ILE A 335 -7.10 -4.12 -46.22
C ILE A 335 -6.60 -3.23 -47.35
N ASP A 336 -6.97 -3.60 -48.59
CA ASP A 336 -6.69 -2.79 -49.77
C ASP A 336 -7.64 -1.57 -49.83
N VAL A 337 -7.12 -0.41 -49.41
CA VAL A 337 -7.88 0.85 -49.45
C VAL A 337 -8.23 1.29 -50.88
N ALA A 338 -7.40 0.98 -51.88
CA ALA A 338 -7.61 1.39 -53.26
C ALA A 338 -8.71 0.58 -53.96
N GLN A 339 -8.93 -0.66 -53.52
CA GLN A 339 -10.11 -1.46 -53.87
C GLN A 339 -11.37 -1.10 -53.05
N GLY A 340 -11.31 -0.07 -52.20
CA GLY A 340 -12.46 0.42 -51.43
C GLY A 340 -12.76 -0.37 -50.17
N ALA A 341 -11.78 -1.06 -49.57
CA ALA A 341 -11.97 -1.84 -48.34
C ALA A 341 -12.19 -1.01 -47.05
N VAL A 342 -12.49 0.30 -47.18
CA VAL A 342 -12.83 1.25 -46.10
C VAL A 342 -14.00 2.11 -46.57
N ASP A 343 -15.13 2.02 -45.87
CA ASP A 343 -16.37 2.74 -46.19
C ASP A 343 -16.24 4.25 -45.94
N ALA A 344 -15.63 4.60 -44.80
CA ALA A 344 -15.54 5.98 -44.32
C ALA A 344 -14.22 6.26 -43.59
N VAL A 345 -13.76 7.49 -43.72
CA VAL A 345 -12.68 8.09 -42.93
C VAL A 345 -13.28 9.22 -42.12
N ILE A 346 -13.15 9.17 -40.81
CA ILE A 346 -13.50 10.25 -39.88
C ILE A 346 -12.22 11.03 -39.59
N TRP A 347 -12.22 12.35 -39.78
CA TRP A 347 -11.22 13.23 -39.19
C TRP A 347 -11.76 13.77 -37.86
N SER A 348 -11.06 13.47 -36.77
CA SER A 348 -11.36 14.03 -35.44
C SER A 348 -11.28 15.55 -35.45
N HIS A 349 -10.29 16.09 -36.16
CA HIS A 349 -10.11 17.51 -36.47
C HIS A 349 -9.03 17.67 -37.58
N PRO A 350 -8.97 18.82 -38.29
CA PRO A 350 -8.10 19.00 -39.45
C PRO A 350 -6.66 19.45 -39.11
N HIS A 351 -5.96 18.69 -38.27
CA HIS A 351 -4.52 18.83 -38.02
C HIS A 351 -3.66 17.86 -38.84
N LEU A 352 -2.39 18.22 -39.03
CA LEU A 352 -1.47 17.64 -40.03
C LEU A 352 -1.06 16.18 -39.74
N ASP A 353 -1.29 15.79 -38.51
CA ASP A 353 -1.09 14.51 -37.83
C ASP A 353 -2.40 13.72 -37.67
N HIS A 354 -3.52 14.23 -38.18
CA HIS A 354 -4.84 13.56 -38.16
C HIS A 354 -5.42 13.40 -39.57
N VAL A 355 -5.18 14.34 -40.48
CA VAL A 355 -5.74 14.30 -41.85
C VAL A 355 -5.08 13.27 -42.77
N GLY A 356 -3.83 12.89 -42.49
CA GLY A 356 -3.03 11.94 -43.29
C GLY A 356 -3.05 12.23 -44.79
N ASP A 357 -3.04 11.15 -45.59
CA ASP A 357 -3.30 11.24 -47.03
C ASP A 357 -4.62 10.57 -47.38
N ILE A 358 -5.65 11.38 -47.66
CA ILE A 358 -6.94 10.88 -48.13
C ILE A 358 -7.01 10.77 -49.67
N SER A 359 -5.98 11.18 -50.41
CA SER A 359 -5.99 11.10 -51.89
C SER A 359 -5.89 9.66 -52.42
N VAL A 360 -5.25 8.77 -51.66
CA VAL A 360 -5.10 7.33 -51.93
C VAL A 360 -6.39 6.52 -51.73
N PHE A 361 -7.40 7.09 -51.07
CA PHE A 361 -8.70 6.45 -50.87
C PHE A 361 -9.62 6.77 -52.05
N PRO A 362 -10.31 5.79 -52.66
CA PRO A 362 -11.28 6.02 -53.72
C PRO A 362 -12.30 7.10 -53.35
N LYS A 363 -12.74 7.91 -54.32
CA LYS A 363 -13.67 9.03 -54.07
C LYS A 363 -15.05 8.60 -53.53
N ALA A 364 -15.36 7.30 -53.58
CA ALA A 364 -16.53 6.69 -52.95
C ALA A 364 -16.42 6.53 -51.42
N THR A 365 -15.21 6.49 -50.84
CA THR A 365 -15.03 6.49 -49.38
C THR A 365 -15.45 7.85 -48.82
N THR A 366 -16.45 7.87 -47.94
CA THR A 366 -16.98 9.11 -47.34
C THR A 366 -15.96 9.73 -46.39
N LEU A 367 -15.78 11.05 -46.46
CA LEU A 367 -15.05 11.81 -45.46
C LEU A 367 -16.04 12.37 -44.42
N VAL A 368 -15.89 11.98 -43.17
CA VAL A 368 -16.72 12.42 -42.04
C VAL A 368 -15.95 13.44 -41.21
N VAL A 369 -16.57 14.57 -40.89
CA VAL A 369 -15.92 15.73 -40.28
C VAL A 369 -16.79 16.39 -39.20
N GLY A 370 -16.15 17.05 -38.25
CA GLY A 370 -16.84 17.74 -37.17
C GLY A 370 -17.51 19.05 -37.58
N LYS A 371 -18.49 19.42 -36.78
CA LYS A 371 -19.27 20.68 -36.79
C LYS A 371 -18.42 21.89 -37.15
N GLY A 372 -18.82 22.60 -38.22
CA GLY A 372 -18.13 23.80 -38.70
C GLY A 372 -16.94 23.54 -39.65
N PHE A 373 -16.45 22.32 -39.85
CA PHE A 373 -15.35 22.04 -40.78
C PHE A 373 -15.62 22.62 -42.18
N LYS A 374 -16.84 22.44 -42.71
CA LYS A 374 -17.23 22.92 -44.04
C LYS A 374 -17.22 24.45 -44.17
N ILE A 375 -17.25 25.18 -43.06
CA ILE A 375 -17.24 26.65 -43.01
C ILE A 375 -15.79 27.16 -42.90
N GLU A 376 -14.93 26.46 -42.18
CA GLU A 376 -13.58 26.94 -41.86
C GLU A 376 -12.47 26.42 -42.79
N HIS A 377 -12.69 25.28 -43.46
CA HIS A 377 -11.64 24.58 -44.23
C HIS A 377 -11.98 24.32 -45.71
N MET A 378 -13.22 24.58 -46.14
CA MET A 378 -13.66 24.49 -47.54
C MET A 378 -13.97 25.89 -48.09
N PRO A 379 -13.42 26.31 -49.24
CA PRO A 379 -12.48 25.59 -50.10
C PRO A 379 -11.07 25.50 -49.48
N GLY A 380 -10.28 24.55 -49.97
CA GLY A 380 -8.95 24.21 -49.44
C GLY A 380 -7.82 24.89 -50.20
N TYR A 381 -6.57 24.61 -49.84
CA TYR A 381 -5.42 25.09 -50.61
C TYR A 381 -5.41 24.40 -52.00
N PRO A 382 -5.14 25.11 -53.12
CA PRO A 382 -4.68 26.50 -53.23
C PRO A 382 -5.79 27.56 -53.31
N LEU A 383 -7.07 27.19 -53.42
CA LEU A 383 -8.19 28.14 -53.55
C LEU A 383 -8.35 29.04 -52.32
N ASN A 384 -8.03 28.52 -51.13
CA ASN A 384 -7.83 29.27 -49.91
C ASN A 384 -6.35 29.15 -49.48
N PRO A 385 -5.51 30.20 -49.69
CA PRO A 385 -4.10 30.18 -49.30
C PRO A 385 -3.85 29.90 -47.81
N ASN A 386 -4.83 30.21 -46.95
CA ASN A 386 -4.74 30.03 -45.50
C ASN A 386 -5.25 28.66 -45.02
N SER A 387 -5.81 27.80 -45.90
CA SER A 387 -6.32 26.48 -45.46
C SER A 387 -5.20 25.49 -45.17
N GLY A 388 -5.36 24.73 -44.09
CA GLY A 388 -4.40 23.70 -43.64
C GLY A 388 -4.50 22.37 -44.38
N VAL A 389 -5.51 22.20 -45.24
CA VAL A 389 -5.82 20.98 -46.00
C VAL A 389 -5.93 21.29 -47.50
N TRP A 390 -5.79 20.28 -48.36
CA TRP A 390 -5.88 20.47 -49.81
C TRP A 390 -7.32 20.48 -50.28
N ASN A 391 -7.63 21.26 -51.32
CA ASN A 391 -8.95 21.23 -51.94
C ASN A 391 -9.25 19.85 -52.58
N SER A 392 -8.21 19.19 -53.08
CA SER A 392 -8.28 17.85 -53.69
C SER A 392 -8.68 16.73 -52.73
N ASP A 393 -8.59 16.94 -51.42
CA ASP A 393 -8.91 15.94 -50.40
C ASP A 393 -10.41 15.59 -50.43
N PHE A 394 -11.25 16.64 -50.53
CA PHE A 394 -12.71 16.58 -50.60
C PHE A 394 -13.30 16.80 -52.00
N GLU A 395 -12.56 17.33 -52.97
CA GLU A 395 -13.07 17.52 -54.33
C GLU A 395 -13.57 16.21 -54.96
N GLY A 396 -14.84 16.16 -55.35
CA GLY A 396 -15.48 14.96 -55.89
C GLY A 396 -15.69 13.80 -54.90
N ARG A 397 -15.51 14.02 -53.59
CA ARG A 397 -15.77 13.06 -52.51
C ARG A 397 -17.05 13.46 -51.77
N ASP A 398 -17.79 12.49 -51.22
CA ASP A 398 -18.84 12.81 -50.24
C ASP A 398 -18.21 13.27 -48.91
N VAL A 399 -18.70 14.39 -48.38
CA VAL A 399 -18.22 14.97 -47.12
C VAL A 399 -19.41 15.11 -46.17
N GLN A 400 -19.48 14.24 -45.18
CA GLN A 400 -20.53 14.25 -44.15
C GLN A 400 -20.07 15.08 -42.95
N GLN A 401 -20.69 16.24 -42.71
CA GLN A 401 -20.47 16.98 -41.46
C GLN A 401 -21.44 16.45 -40.39
N ILE A 402 -20.93 16.21 -39.18
CA ILE A 402 -21.75 15.86 -38.03
C ILE A 402 -22.01 17.13 -37.21
N ASP A 403 -23.28 17.56 -37.16
CA ASP A 403 -23.68 18.81 -36.50
C ASP A 403 -24.05 18.63 -35.00
N PHE A 404 -24.09 17.39 -34.52
CA PHE A 404 -24.35 16.99 -33.12
C PHE A 404 -25.57 17.68 -32.49
N GLY A 405 -26.76 17.12 -32.75
CA GLY A 405 -28.03 17.60 -32.20
C GLY A 405 -28.23 17.28 -30.71
N GLU A 406 -29.13 18.01 -30.07
CA GLU A 406 -29.36 18.01 -28.62
C GLU A 406 -29.96 16.70 -28.05
N SER A 407 -30.37 15.76 -28.89
CA SER A 407 -31.17 14.58 -28.51
C SER A 407 -30.41 13.48 -27.76
N LEU A 408 -29.07 13.47 -27.80
CA LEU A 408 -28.25 12.46 -27.13
C LEU A 408 -27.00 13.13 -26.54
N THR A 409 -26.72 12.85 -25.26
CA THR A 409 -25.52 13.28 -24.56
C THR A 409 -24.89 12.12 -23.80
N ILE A 410 -23.55 12.02 -23.82
CA ILE A 410 -22.79 10.98 -23.11
C ILE A 410 -21.66 11.66 -22.32
N GLY A 411 -21.65 11.46 -21.00
CA GLY A 411 -20.62 11.98 -20.07
C GLY A 411 -20.52 13.51 -19.95
N GLY A 412 -21.41 14.26 -20.64
CA GLY A 412 -21.41 15.72 -20.74
C GLY A 412 -21.28 16.25 -22.16
N PHE A 413 -20.92 15.40 -23.14
CA PHE A 413 -20.78 15.79 -24.54
C PHE A 413 -22.04 15.46 -25.35
N PRO A 414 -22.49 16.33 -26.27
CA PRO A 414 -23.40 15.95 -27.36
C PRO A 414 -22.82 14.78 -28.15
N ALA A 415 -23.66 13.80 -28.50
CA ALA A 415 -23.20 12.56 -29.12
C ALA A 415 -24.03 12.16 -30.34
N HIS A 416 -23.37 11.54 -31.31
CA HIS A 416 -23.98 10.99 -32.53
C HIS A 416 -23.63 9.51 -32.65
N ASP A 417 -24.64 8.65 -32.72
CA ASP A 417 -24.49 7.22 -32.99
C ASP A 417 -24.22 7.01 -34.49
N PHE A 418 -23.04 6.51 -34.82
CA PHE A 418 -22.53 6.45 -36.20
C PHE A 418 -23.11 5.28 -37.00
N PHE A 419 -23.43 4.17 -36.34
CA PHE A 419 -24.07 3.01 -36.97
C PHE A 419 -25.59 2.97 -36.70
N GLY A 420 -26.07 3.70 -35.69
CA GLY A 420 -27.48 3.76 -35.30
C GLY A 420 -27.92 2.60 -34.41
N ASP A 421 -26.97 1.89 -33.82
CA ASP A 421 -27.14 0.63 -33.08
C ASP A 421 -26.53 0.65 -31.66
N GLY A 422 -25.91 1.76 -31.25
CA GLY A 422 -25.24 1.91 -29.97
C GLY A 422 -23.86 1.28 -29.86
N SER A 423 -23.23 0.85 -30.96
CA SER A 423 -21.90 0.22 -30.96
C SER A 423 -20.75 1.23 -31.14
N PHE A 424 -20.97 2.36 -31.82
CA PHE A 424 -19.97 3.43 -32.01
C PHE A 424 -20.61 4.82 -31.98
N PHE A 425 -20.17 5.66 -31.04
CA PHE A 425 -20.56 7.06 -30.93
C PHE A 425 -19.41 8.00 -31.29
N LEU A 426 -19.75 9.13 -31.91
CA LEU A 426 -18.92 10.33 -32.01
C LEU A 426 -19.40 11.35 -30.97
N LEU A 427 -18.47 12.09 -30.37
CA LEU A 427 -18.73 13.05 -29.30
C LEU A 427 -18.25 14.45 -29.72
N ASP A 428 -19.10 15.47 -29.63
CA ASP A 428 -18.77 16.89 -29.86
C ASP A 428 -17.86 17.36 -28.70
N THR A 429 -16.56 17.53 -28.96
CA THR A 429 -15.55 17.82 -27.91
C THR A 429 -14.72 19.08 -28.23
N PRO A 430 -15.38 20.25 -28.28
CA PRO A 430 -14.73 21.50 -28.68
C PRO A 430 -13.69 21.99 -27.65
N GLY A 431 -12.91 22.98 -28.09
CA GLY A 431 -11.93 23.74 -27.29
C GLY A 431 -10.54 23.72 -27.91
N HIS A 432 -10.06 22.54 -28.30
CA HIS A 432 -8.85 22.41 -29.10
C HIS A 432 -9.07 23.02 -30.50
N MET A 433 -10.07 22.52 -31.25
CA MET A 433 -10.66 23.17 -32.43
C MET A 433 -12.19 23.18 -32.28
N LYS A 434 -12.90 23.97 -33.11
CA LYS A 434 -14.39 23.97 -33.12
C LYS A 434 -14.99 22.68 -33.66
N SER A 435 -14.31 22.10 -34.65
CA SER A 435 -14.68 20.85 -35.33
C SER A 435 -14.08 19.61 -34.67
N HIS A 436 -13.54 19.73 -33.44
CA HIS A 436 -12.90 18.63 -32.73
C HIS A 436 -13.93 17.65 -32.16
N MET A 437 -13.76 16.36 -32.42
CA MET A 437 -14.57 15.27 -31.87
C MET A 437 -13.73 14.14 -31.28
N CYS A 438 -14.30 13.40 -30.33
CA CYS A 438 -13.75 12.13 -29.85
C CYS A 438 -14.62 10.95 -30.31
N GLY A 439 -14.02 9.78 -30.47
CA GLY A 439 -14.74 8.53 -30.72
C GLY A 439 -14.98 7.74 -29.42
N LEU A 440 -16.09 7.01 -29.34
CA LEU A 440 -16.43 6.13 -28.22
C LEU A 440 -17.05 4.82 -28.76
N VAL A 441 -16.26 3.75 -28.79
CA VAL A 441 -16.70 2.42 -29.28
C VAL A 441 -17.05 1.49 -28.12
N ARG A 442 -18.04 0.60 -28.32
CA ARG A 442 -18.38 -0.50 -27.40
C ARG A 442 -17.67 -1.79 -27.84
N VAL A 443 -16.90 -2.37 -26.93
CA VAL A 443 -16.12 -3.61 -27.15
C VAL A 443 -16.62 -4.79 -26.31
N SER A 444 -17.59 -4.56 -25.41
CA SER A 444 -18.32 -5.61 -24.69
C SER A 444 -19.73 -5.11 -24.37
N ALA A 445 -20.72 -6.01 -24.44
CA ALA A 445 -22.11 -5.73 -24.10
C ALA A 445 -22.41 -5.97 -22.61
N ASP A 446 -21.99 -7.10 -22.05
CA ASP A 446 -22.23 -7.48 -20.65
C ASP A 446 -20.98 -8.15 -20.02
N PRO A 447 -20.32 -7.51 -19.02
CA PRO A 447 -20.55 -6.14 -18.59
C PRO A 447 -20.16 -5.16 -19.72
N PRO A 448 -20.83 -4.00 -19.85
CA PRO A 448 -20.56 -3.04 -20.92
C PRO A 448 -19.17 -2.42 -20.77
N ARG A 449 -18.35 -2.49 -21.81
CA ARG A 449 -17.00 -1.90 -21.88
C ARG A 449 -16.82 -1.07 -23.14
N PHE A 450 -16.03 0.00 -23.02
CA PHE A 450 -15.83 0.98 -24.07
C PHE A 450 -14.36 1.40 -24.23
N VAL A 451 -14.00 1.84 -25.43
CA VAL A 451 -12.73 2.54 -25.70
C VAL A 451 -13.03 3.95 -26.19
N PHE A 452 -12.40 4.94 -25.56
CA PHE A 452 -12.51 6.36 -25.86
C PHE A 452 -11.28 6.79 -26.66
N MET A 453 -11.48 7.27 -27.88
CA MET A 453 -10.45 7.67 -28.84
C MET A 453 -10.39 9.19 -28.87
N GLY A 454 -9.35 9.76 -28.24
CA GLY A 454 -9.38 11.15 -27.77
C GLY A 454 -9.07 12.24 -28.79
N GLY A 455 -8.37 11.94 -29.88
CA GLY A 455 -7.77 12.99 -30.71
C GLY A 455 -6.83 13.89 -29.88
N ASP A 456 -6.95 15.20 -30.08
CA ASP A 456 -6.14 16.26 -29.47
C ASP A 456 -6.74 16.85 -28.17
N ILE A 457 -7.82 16.26 -27.65
CA ILE A 457 -8.47 16.68 -26.39
C ILE A 457 -7.50 16.74 -25.21
N ALA A 458 -6.46 15.90 -25.24
CA ALA A 458 -5.26 15.98 -24.40
C ALA A 458 -4.07 15.45 -25.21
N HIS A 459 -2.97 16.20 -25.19
CA HIS A 459 -1.72 15.83 -25.86
C HIS A 459 -0.79 15.03 -24.94
N HIS A 460 -1.09 14.99 -23.64
CA HIS A 460 -0.39 14.18 -22.66
C HIS A 460 -1.36 13.65 -21.57
N PRO A 461 -1.30 12.36 -21.17
CA PRO A 461 -2.20 11.79 -20.17
C PRO A 461 -2.23 12.54 -18.82
N GLY A 462 -1.13 13.24 -18.47
CA GLY A 462 -1.05 14.08 -17.29
C GLY A 462 -1.90 15.37 -17.31
N GLN A 463 -2.62 15.67 -18.40
CA GLN A 463 -3.69 16.68 -18.42
C GLN A 463 -5.03 16.15 -17.88
N ILE A 464 -5.17 14.82 -17.82
CA ILE A 464 -6.34 14.10 -17.30
C ILE A 464 -6.04 13.51 -15.92
N ARG A 465 -4.79 13.10 -15.66
CA ARG A 465 -4.37 12.40 -14.44
C ARG A 465 -3.35 13.20 -13.59
N PRO A 466 -3.45 13.16 -12.26
CA PRO A 466 -4.57 12.61 -11.49
C PRO A 466 -5.81 13.51 -11.58
N SER A 467 -6.92 13.03 -11.02
CA SER A 467 -8.16 13.81 -10.88
C SER A 467 -8.90 13.40 -9.60
N SER A 468 -9.93 14.14 -9.18
CA SER A 468 -10.82 13.71 -8.08
C SER A 468 -11.56 12.39 -8.35
N HIS A 469 -11.72 12.01 -9.62
CA HIS A 469 -12.25 10.70 -10.02
C HIS A 469 -11.18 9.60 -10.06
N ARG A 470 -9.89 9.97 -10.07
CA ARG A 470 -8.75 9.05 -10.11
C ARG A 470 -7.54 9.65 -9.37
N PRO A 471 -7.60 9.74 -8.02
CA PRO A 471 -6.55 10.36 -7.22
C PRO A 471 -5.25 9.56 -7.26
N LEU A 472 -4.13 10.23 -6.95
CA LEU A 472 -2.90 9.52 -6.60
C LEU A 472 -3.09 8.81 -5.25
N PRO A 473 -2.64 7.54 -5.09
CA PRO A 473 -2.74 6.85 -3.82
C PRO A 473 -1.93 7.59 -2.74
N VAL A 474 -2.57 7.82 -1.59
CA VAL A 474 -1.99 8.50 -0.43
C VAL A 474 -0.74 7.78 0.09
N SER A 475 -0.67 6.46 -0.09
CA SER A 475 0.53 5.65 0.11
C SER A 475 1.41 5.64 -1.15
N ARG A 476 2.50 6.43 -1.15
CA ARG A 476 3.53 6.38 -2.20
C ARG A 476 4.76 5.54 -1.78
N PRO A 477 5.06 4.42 -2.47
CA PRO A 477 6.40 4.21 -2.97
C PRO A 477 6.72 5.34 -3.98
N SER A 478 7.96 5.81 -4.04
CA SER A 478 8.27 6.98 -4.88
C SER A 478 8.11 6.69 -6.38
N LEU A 479 7.04 7.23 -6.98
CA LEU A 479 6.89 7.38 -8.42
C LEU A 479 7.87 8.48 -8.87
N ARG A 480 9.15 8.13 -8.99
CA ARG A 480 10.21 9.01 -9.47
C ARG A 480 9.97 9.30 -10.96
N LEU A 481 9.37 10.45 -11.25
CA LEU A 481 9.69 11.18 -12.47
C LEU A 481 11.22 11.41 -12.47
N VAL A 482 11.87 11.17 -13.61
CA VAL A 482 13.33 11.26 -13.75
C VAL A 482 13.72 12.73 -13.92
N GLY A 483 13.74 13.47 -12.81
CA GLY A 483 14.12 14.89 -12.77
C GLY A 483 13.93 15.45 -11.37
N SER A 484 14.96 16.11 -10.82
CA SER A 484 14.94 16.69 -9.47
C SER A 484 14.35 18.11 -9.47
N ASP A 485 13.15 18.28 -10.04
CA ASP A 485 12.53 19.59 -10.22
C ASP A 485 11.63 19.96 -9.03
N LYS A 486 11.81 21.18 -8.51
CA LYS A 486 11.13 21.68 -7.29
C LYS A 486 9.70 22.15 -7.55
N ASN A 487 9.25 22.11 -8.80
CA ASN A 487 7.94 22.62 -9.23
C ASN A 487 6.82 21.57 -9.28
N VAL A 488 7.07 20.33 -8.85
CA VAL A 488 6.03 19.29 -8.78
C VAL A 488 5.05 19.62 -7.64
N LYS A 489 3.73 19.61 -7.95
CA LYS A 489 2.67 19.84 -6.95
C LYS A 489 2.83 18.87 -5.77
N THR A 490 3.11 19.43 -4.60
CA THR A 490 3.53 18.71 -3.39
C THR A 490 2.70 19.06 -2.15
N SER A 491 1.69 19.92 -2.30
CA SER A 491 0.59 20.13 -1.34
C SER A 491 -0.39 18.95 -1.37
N GLU A 492 -1.19 18.81 -0.31
CA GLU A 492 -2.26 17.79 -0.22
C GLU A 492 -3.30 17.91 -1.34
N SER A 493 -3.50 19.12 -1.90
CA SER A 493 -4.37 19.34 -3.08
C SER A 493 -3.85 18.66 -4.36
N GLY A 494 -2.54 18.43 -4.47
CA GLY A 494 -1.89 17.83 -5.64
C GLY A 494 -2.16 16.33 -5.85
N LEU A 495 -3.00 15.71 -5.01
CA LEU A 495 -3.43 14.32 -5.17
C LEU A 495 -4.59 14.16 -6.16
N GLU A 496 -5.40 15.20 -6.36
CA GLU A 496 -6.61 15.21 -7.20
C GLU A 496 -6.54 16.24 -8.35
N GLU A 497 -5.40 16.93 -8.51
CA GLU A 497 -5.16 17.91 -9.57
C GLU A 497 -4.22 17.37 -10.66
N PRO A 498 -4.54 17.51 -11.96
CA PRO A 498 -3.66 17.11 -13.05
C PRO A 498 -2.25 17.71 -12.96
N PHE A 499 -1.27 16.93 -13.43
CA PHE A 499 0.14 17.36 -13.52
C PHE A 499 0.33 18.51 -14.52
N TYR A 500 -0.47 18.55 -15.58
CA TYR A 500 -0.36 19.52 -16.67
C TYR A 500 -1.69 20.21 -16.97
N GLU A 501 -1.59 21.46 -17.38
CA GLU A 501 -2.67 22.24 -18.00
C GLU A 501 -2.36 22.46 -19.49
N PRO A 502 -3.37 22.62 -20.36
CA PRO A 502 -3.17 23.06 -21.74
C PRO A 502 -2.53 24.46 -21.83
N SER A 503 -1.66 24.67 -22.82
CA SER A 503 -1.04 25.97 -23.12
C SER A 503 -1.84 26.77 -24.17
N PRO A 504 -1.88 28.11 -24.09
CA PRO A 504 -2.65 28.96 -25.01
C PRO A 504 -2.16 28.99 -26.48
N GLY A 505 -1.10 28.24 -26.83
CA GLY A 505 -0.44 28.38 -28.14
C GLY A 505 -1.12 27.69 -29.32
N VAL A 506 -1.99 26.69 -29.06
CA VAL A 506 -2.47 25.73 -30.07
C VAL A 506 -3.97 25.42 -30.00
N HIS A 507 -4.70 26.00 -29.04
CA HIS A 507 -6.10 25.70 -28.80
C HIS A 507 -6.99 26.90 -29.18
N HIS A 508 -8.15 26.63 -29.77
CA HIS A 508 -9.11 27.65 -30.17
C HIS A 508 -9.72 28.38 -28.96
N ASP A 509 -10.11 27.64 -27.92
CA ASP A 509 -10.62 28.17 -26.65
C ASP A 509 -10.16 27.31 -25.47
N LEU A 510 -9.33 27.89 -24.59
CA LEU A 510 -8.81 27.21 -23.40
C LEU A 510 -9.87 26.92 -22.33
N ASN A 511 -10.91 27.74 -22.21
CA ASN A 511 -11.94 27.56 -21.19
C ASN A 511 -12.82 26.37 -21.55
N ILE A 512 -13.30 26.35 -22.80
CA ILE A 512 -14.07 25.22 -23.35
C ILE A 512 -13.21 23.93 -23.31
N LEU A 513 -11.91 24.01 -23.61
CA LEU A 513 -11.03 22.84 -23.50
C LEU A 513 -10.88 22.34 -22.05
N GLN A 514 -10.82 23.22 -21.05
CA GLN A 514 -10.77 22.81 -19.65
C GLN A 514 -12.09 22.19 -19.17
N GLU A 515 -13.24 22.65 -19.67
CA GLU A 515 -14.55 22.02 -19.43
C GLU A 515 -14.63 20.63 -20.09
N SER A 516 -14.17 20.50 -21.34
CA SER A 516 -14.02 19.22 -22.04
C SER A 516 -13.11 18.25 -21.28
N LEU A 517 -11.90 18.68 -20.88
CA LEU A 517 -11.00 17.89 -20.03
C LEU A 517 -11.67 17.49 -18.69
N GLY A 518 -12.43 18.40 -18.07
CA GLY A 518 -13.22 18.13 -16.87
C GLY A 518 -14.26 17.02 -17.04
N SER A 519 -14.79 16.84 -18.25
CA SER A 519 -15.68 15.72 -18.56
C SER A 519 -14.92 14.43 -18.92
N VAL A 520 -13.78 14.50 -19.64
CA VAL A 520 -12.91 13.33 -19.88
C VAL A 520 -12.41 12.70 -18.57
N ARG A 521 -12.09 13.52 -17.56
CA ARG A 521 -11.69 13.06 -16.22
C ARG A 521 -12.75 12.17 -15.55
N LYS A 522 -14.04 12.32 -15.89
CA LYS A 522 -15.13 11.44 -15.40
C LYS A 522 -15.08 10.07 -16.07
N PHE A 523 -14.80 10.01 -17.37
CA PHE A 523 -14.64 8.74 -18.09
C PHE A 523 -13.40 7.98 -17.59
N ASP A 524 -12.28 8.68 -17.32
CA ASP A 524 -11.04 8.03 -16.84
C ASP A 524 -11.16 7.41 -15.44
N GLY A 525 -12.11 7.86 -14.61
CA GLY A 525 -12.41 7.31 -13.29
C GLY A 525 -13.47 6.20 -13.28
N ASP A 526 -14.05 5.83 -14.42
CA ASP A 526 -15.06 4.78 -14.54
C ASP A 526 -14.44 3.57 -15.25
N ASP A 527 -14.21 2.47 -14.51
CA ASP A 527 -13.51 1.25 -14.97
C ASP A 527 -14.19 0.56 -16.19
N ARG A 528 -15.33 1.04 -16.69
CA ARG A 528 -15.93 0.61 -17.97
C ARG A 528 -15.22 1.19 -19.20
N PHE A 529 -14.44 2.27 -19.06
CA PHE A 529 -13.85 3.02 -20.17
C PHE A 529 -12.32 2.93 -20.19
N LEU A 530 -11.76 2.60 -21.36
CA LEU A 530 -10.33 2.74 -21.64
C LEU A 530 -10.09 4.03 -22.43
N ILE A 531 -9.34 4.98 -21.87
CA ILE A 531 -8.95 6.22 -22.55
C ILE A 531 -7.67 6.00 -23.36
N LEU A 532 -7.72 6.26 -24.67
CA LEU A 532 -6.58 6.30 -25.58
C LEU A 532 -6.51 7.69 -26.24
N LEU A 533 -5.39 8.40 -26.07
CA LEU A 533 -5.13 9.69 -26.72
C LEU A 533 -4.31 9.46 -28.00
N ALA A 534 -4.49 10.29 -29.02
CA ALA A 534 -3.77 10.13 -30.29
C ALA A 534 -2.24 10.25 -30.12
N HIS A 535 -1.80 10.98 -29.10
CA HIS A 535 -0.39 11.22 -28.74
C HIS A 535 0.09 10.44 -27.49
N ASP A 536 -0.60 9.38 -27.04
CA ASP A 536 -0.15 8.64 -25.84
C ASP A 536 1.07 7.75 -26.12
N SER A 537 2.26 8.32 -26.02
CA SER A 537 3.54 7.62 -26.22
C SER A 537 3.79 6.45 -25.25
N SER A 538 3.02 6.34 -24.15
CA SER A 538 3.10 5.17 -23.26
C SER A 538 2.57 3.89 -23.90
N VAL A 539 1.64 4.00 -24.86
CA VAL A 539 1.11 2.88 -25.65
C VAL A 539 2.17 2.36 -26.63
N HIS A 540 2.97 3.24 -27.24
CA HIS A 540 4.02 2.85 -28.20
C HIS A 540 5.22 2.17 -27.54
N GLY A 541 5.72 2.78 -26.45
CA GLY A 541 7.05 2.49 -25.92
C GLY A 541 7.25 1.04 -25.51
N HIS A 542 6.19 0.37 -25.03
CA HIS A 542 6.25 -1.04 -24.67
C HIS A 542 6.52 -1.94 -25.88
N TYR A 543 5.67 -1.87 -26.91
CA TYR A 543 5.72 -2.82 -28.03
C TYR A 543 6.90 -2.57 -28.97
N LYS A 544 7.29 -1.31 -29.22
CA LYS A 544 8.52 -1.03 -30.00
C LYS A 544 9.79 -1.52 -29.30
N ARG A 545 9.92 -1.38 -27.98
CA ARG A 545 11.05 -1.97 -27.22
C ARG A 545 11.11 -3.48 -27.39
N MET A 546 9.96 -4.17 -27.33
CA MET A 546 9.92 -5.63 -27.51
C MET A 546 10.25 -6.06 -28.95
N GLN A 547 9.78 -5.32 -29.96
CA GLN A 547 10.03 -5.64 -31.37
C GLN A 547 11.48 -5.35 -31.81
N GLN A 548 12.13 -4.36 -31.19
CA GLN A 548 13.51 -3.96 -31.50
C GLN A 548 14.57 -4.68 -30.64
N TRP A 549 14.15 -5.52 -29.70
CA TRP A 549 15.03 -6.24 -28.79
C TRP A 549 15.82 -7.33 -29.52
N ASP A 550 17.13 -7.32 -29.33
CA ASP A 550 18.06 -8.32 -29.84
C ASP A 550 18.70 -9.06 -28.68
N ILE A 551 18.43 -10.36 -28.55
CA ILE A 551 18.92 -11.21 -27.45
C ILE A 551 20.46 -11.32 -27.43
N ALA A 552 21.13 -11.19 -28.58
CA ALA A 552 22.59 -11.19 -28.65
C ALA A 552 23.21 -9.90 -28.05
N LYS A 553 22.38 -8.89 -27.74
CA LYS A 553 22.76 -7.65 -27.03
C LYS A 553 22.30 -7.63 -25.57
N GLY A 554 21.80 -8.75 -25.04
CA GLY A 554 21.37 -8.90 -23.65
C GLY A 554 19.88 -8.61 -23.41
N ILE A 555 19.39 -9.01 -22.24
CA ILE A 555 17.98 -8.88 -21.83
C ILE A 555 17.59 -7.47 -21.36
N GLY A 556 18.56 -6.62 -21.03
CA GLY A 556 18.36 -5.31 -20.40
C GLY A 556 17.42 -4.38 -21.16
N GLN A 557 17.38 -4.47 -22.50
CA GLN A 557 16.52 -3.65 -23.36
C GLN A 557 15.02 -3.96 -23.18
N ALA A 558 14.67 -5.19 -22.80
CA ALA A 558 13.29 -5.59 -22.49
C ALA A 558 12.89 -5.35 -21.03
N MET A 559 13.84 -5.05 -20.13
CA MET A 559 13.54 -4.94 -18.70
C MET A 559 12.63 -3.75 -18.35
N GLU A 560 12.67 -2.64 -19.10
CA GLU A 560 11.69 -1.55 -18.93
C GLU A 560 10.26 -2.01 -19.21
N SER A 561 10.08 -2.89 -20.19
CA SER A 561 8.78 -3.48 -20.53
C SER A 561 8.30 -4.45 -19.43
N LYS A 562 9.20 -5.21 -18.79
CA LYS A 562 8.85 -6.02 -17.62
C LYS A 562 8.47 -5.14 -16.40
N TYR A 563 9.22 -4.07 -16.12
CA TYR A 563 8.92 -3.18 -15.00
C TYR A 563 7.55 -2.48 -15.12
N LEU A 564 7.06 -2.25 -16.34
CA LEU A 564 5.72 -1.73 -16.57
C LEU A 564 4.66 -2.73 -16.09
N TRP A 565 4.72 -3.99 -16.54
CA TRP A 565 3.77 -5.03 -16.14
C TRP A 565 3.85 -5.38 -14.65
N ASP A 566 5.07 -5.52 -14.11
CA ASP A 566 5.26 -5.79 -12.68
C ASP A 566 4.75 -4.63 -11.80
N SER A 567 4.67 -3.39 -12.28
CA SER A 567 4.13 -2.26 -11.50
C SER A 567 2.65 -2.44 -11.13
N TRP A 568 1.90 -3.27 -11.87
CA TRP A 568 0.52 -3.65 -11.56
C TRP A 568 0.40 -4.90 -10.70
N TRP A 569 1.52 -5.58 -10.37
CA TRP A 569 1.57 -6.80 -9.56
C TRP A 569 0.67 -6.74 -8.30
N PRO A 570 0.63 -5.67 -7.49
CA PRO A 570 -0.22 -5.62 -6.30
C PRO A 570 -1.72 -5.75 -6.61
N LYS A 571 -2.20 -5.11 -7.70
CA LYS A 571 -3.61 -5.20 -8.11
C LYS A 571 -3.90 -6.58 -8.70
N THR A 572 -3.00 -7.09 -9.54
CA THR A 572 -3.15 -8.37 -10.24
C THR A 572 -3.09 -9.56 -9.28
N TYR A 573 -2.08 -9.63 -8.41
CA TYR A 573 -1.93 -10.69 -7.40
C TYR A 573 -3.15 -10.73 -6.46
N HIS A 574 -3.59 -9.60 -5.91
CA HIS A 574 -4.76 -9.59 -5.02
C HIS A 574 -6.08 -9.91 -5.74
N GLY A 575 -6.25 -9.52 -7.01
CA GLY A 575 -7.41 -9.92 -7.81
C GLY A 575 -7.45 -11.43 -8.08
N LEU A 576 -6.34 -12.02 -8.51
CA LEU A 576 -6.20 -13.47 -8.70
C LEU A 576 -6.39 -14.22 -7.37
N LYS A 577 -5.83 -13.69 -6.28
CA LYS A 577 -5.95 -14.27 -4.93
C LYS A 577 -7.41 -14.39 -4.49
N ALA A 578 -8.24 -13.37 -4.73
CA ALA A 578 -9.66 -13.43 -4.39
C ALA A 578 -10.42 -14.55 -5.13
N ILE A 579 -10.09 -14.78 -6.41
CA ILE A 579 -10.65 -15.89 -7.21
C ILE A 579 -10.17 -17.25 -6.68
N MET A 580 -8.93 -17.31 -6.18
CA MET A 580 -8.31 -18.53 -5.65
C MET A 580 -8.73 -18.88 -4.22
N ASP A 581 -9.03 -17.90 -3.37
CA ASP A 581 -9.49 -18.14 -1.99
C ASP A 581 -10.95 -18.67 -1.95
N ASP A 582 -11.80 -18.36 -2.94
CA ASP A 582 -13.11 -18.97 -3.09
C ASP A 582 -13.03 -20.35 -3.77
N SER A 583 -13.33 -21.41 -3.00
CA SER A 583 -13.36 -22.78 -3.49
C SER A 583 -14.45 -23.10 -4.51
N ALA A 584 -15.42 -22.21 -4.74
CA ALA A 584 -16.45 -22.35 -5.78
C ALA A 584 -16.07 -21.69 -7.12
N THR A 585 -15.08 -20.78 -7.15
CA THR A 585 -14.61 -20.13 -8.40
C THR A 585 -13.16 -20.41 -8.75
N ARG A 586 -12.41 -21.07 -7.86
CA ARG A 586 -11.02 -21.50 -8.11
C ARG A 586 -10.93 -22.34 -9.40
N PRO A 587 -10.16 -21.93 -10.42
CA PRO A 587 -9.92 -22.74 -11.60
C PRO A 587 -8.94 -23.89 -11.29
N ASP A 588 -8.93 -24.94 -12.12
CA ASP A 588 -7.98 -26.06 -12.03
C ASP A 588 -6.60 -25.77 -12.66
N MET A 589 -6.51 -24.71 -13.48
CA MET A 589 -5.25 -24.20 -14.06
C MET A 589 -5.37 -22.71 -14.43
N MET A 590 -4.25 -22.00 -14.54
CA MET A 590 -4.19 -20.66 -15.15
C MET A 590 -3.31 -20.64 -16.40
N ILE A 591 -3.65 -19.75 -17.34
CA ILE A 591 -2.85 -19.43 -18.52
C ILE A 591 -2.54 -17.93 -18.45
N ALA A 592 -1.28 -17.54 -18.61
CA ALA A 592 -0.85 -16.15 -18.44
C ALA A 592 0.35 -15.79 -19.32
N ASP A 593 0.48 -14.52 -19.70
CA ASP A 593 1.66 -14.03 -20.42
C ASP A 593 2.92 -14.04 -19.54
N PHE A 594 4.08 -14.31 -20.14
CA PHE A 594 5.40 -14.32 -19.49
C PHE A 594 5.67 -13.11 -18.58
N PHE A 595 5.18 -11.91 -18.91
CA PHE A 595 5.40 -10.71 -18.09
C PHE A 595 4.50 -10.63 -16.83
N VAL A 596 3.54 -11.54 -16.63
CA VAL A 596 2.59 -11.50 -15.51
C VAL A 596 3.13 -12.29 -14.30
N GLU A 597 4.17 -11.75 -13.68
CA GLU A 597 4.88 -12.32 -12.51
C GLU A 597 3.93 -12.76 -11.37
N ALA A 598 2.81 -12.07 -11.18
CA ALA A 598 1.79 -12.37 -10.16
C ALA A 598 1.19 -13.79 -10.26
N VAL A 599 1.17 -14.39 -11.46
CA VAL A 599 0.63 -15.75 -11.65
C VAL A 599 1.61 -16.82 -11.15
N THR A 600 2.92 -16.56 -11.23
CA THR A 600 3.96 -17.39 -10.62
C THR A 600 3.82 -17.44 -9.09
N ASP A 601 3.53 -16.30 -8.46
CA ASP A 601 3.31 -16.24 -7.00
C ASP A 601 2.02 -16.97 -6.58
N ILE A 602 0.96 -16.92 -7.40
CA ILE A 602 -0.28 -17.71 -7.20
C ILE A 602 -0.03 -19.22 -7.36
N HIS A 603 0.75 -19.64 -8.36
CA HIS A 603 1.21 -21.03 -8.50
C HIS A 603 1.93 -21.51 -7.24
N VAL A 604 2.87 -20.71 -6.72
CA VAL A 604 3.64 -21.06 -5.52
C VAL A 604 2.75 -21.13 -4.27
N GLU A 605 1.81 -20.21 -4.07
CA GLU A 605 0.95 -20.18 -2.88
C GLU A 605 -0.14 -21.27 -2.90
N TYR A 606 -0.82 -21.50 -4.03
CA TYR A 606 -1.98 -22.39 -4.12
C TYR A 606 -1.68 -23.79 -4.70
N LYS A 607 -0.46 -24.00 -5.22
CA LYS A 607 -0.06 -25.21 -5.97
C LYS A 607 -0.91 -25.49 -7.21
N LEU A 608 -1.41 -24.41 -7.82
CA LEU A 608 -2.19 -24.44 -9.05
C LEU A 608 -1.27 -24.67 -10.27
N PRO A 609 -1.57 -25.60 -11.19
CA PRO A 609 -0.91 -25.69 -12.48
C PRO A 609 -1.01 -24.39 -13.29
N ILE A 610 0.09 -23.94 -13.88
CA ILE A 610 0.13 -22.74 -14.74
C ILE A 610 0.80 -23.05 -16.08
N ALA A 611 0.30 -22.42 -17.14
CA ALA A 611 0.92 -22.38 -18.45
C ALA A 611 1.31 -20.93 -18.78
N MET A 612 2.62 -20.68 -18.86
CA MET A 612 3.14 -19.36 -19.24
C MET A 612 3.25 -19.28 -20.76
N VAL A 613 2.50 -18.36 -21.36
CA VAL A 613 2.53 -18.06 -22.79
C VAL A 613 3.62 -17.02 -23.03
N ALA A 614 4.65 -17.41 -23.76
CA ALA A 614 5.63 -16.49 -24.31
C ALA A 614 5.39 -16.38 -25.82
N PRO A 615 4.75 -15.30 -26.33
CA PRO A 615 4.52 -15.13 -27.76
C PRO A 615 5.79 -14.80 -28.55
N ASN A 616 6.90 -14.54 -27.86
CA ASN A 616 8.25 -14.35 -28.40
C ASN A 616 9.16 -15.47 -27.87
N MET A 617 10.20 -15.84 -28.63
CA MET A 617 11.13 -16.93 -28.28
C MET A 617 11.73 -16.72 -26.86
N PRO A 618 11.51 -17.64 -25.90
CA PRO A 618 11.66 -17.33 -24.47
C PRO A 618 13.09 -17.42 -23.94
N SER A 619 13.59 -16.33 -23.36
CA SER A 619 14.96 -16.19 -22.83
C SER A 619 15.34 -17.15 -21.69
N PHE A 620 14.37 -17.85 -21.10
CA PHE A 620 14.59 -18.84 -20.04
C PHE A 620 14.52 -20.30 -20.52
N MET A 621 14.25 -20.54 -21.81
CA MET A 621 14.47 -21.85 -22.43
C MET A 621 15.92 -22.07 -22.89
N MET A 622 16.83 -21.16 -22.56
CA MET A 622 18.26 -21.22 -22.90
C MET A 622 19.12 -22.21 -22.06
N PRO A 623 18.54 -23.19 -21.33
CA PRO A 623 19.23 -24.46 -21.05
C PRO A 623 18.61 -25.69 -21.75
N CYS A 624 17.77 -25.51 -22.78
CA CYS A 624 17.32 -26.62 -23.62
C CYS A 624 18.53 -27.26 -24.33
N SER A 625 18.92 -28.45 -23.89
CA SER A 625 20.20 -29.07 -24.24
C SER A 625 20.34 -29.48 -25.72
N TYR A 626 19.23 -29.48 -26.47
CA TYR A 626 19.19 -29.90 -27.87
C TYR A 626 17.94 -29.40 -28.60
N ILE A 627 18.11 -28.64 -29.69
CA ILE A 627 17.14 -28.49 -30.79
C ILE A 627 17.94 -28.62 -32.11
N PRO A 628 17.58 -29.52 -33.05
CA PRO A 628 18.33 -29.69 -34.30
C PRO A 628 18.31 -28.41 -35.15
N GLY A 629 19.48 -27.80 -35.37
CA GLY A 629 19.62 -26.51 -36.08
C GLY A 629 20.47 -26.62 -37.34
N GLN A 630 20.16 -25.81 -38.36
CA GLN A 630 21.03 -25.72 -39.54
C GLN A 630 22.36 -25.01 -39.20
N PRO A 631 23.53 -25.55 -39.62
CA PRO A 631 24.80 -24.86 -39.48
C PRO A 631 24.77 -23.47 -40.12
N GLY A 632 25.13 -22.44 -39.34
CA GLY A 632 25.12 -21.03 -39.78
C GLY A 632 23.92 -20.21 -39.30
N PHE A 633 22.87 -20.82 -38.73
CA PHE A 633 21.70 -20.11 -38.17
C PHE A 633 21.74 -19.90 -36.64
N GLN A 634 22.91 -20.07 -36.00
CA GLN A 634 23.07 -19.87 -34.55
C GLN A 634 23.28 -18.38 -34.21
N LEU A 635 22.45 -17.83 -33.31
CA LEU A 635 22.64 -16.51 -32.71
C LEU A 635 23.50 -16.60 -31.44
N GLU A 636 24.32 -15.60 -31.16
CA GLU A 636 25.08 -15.53 -29.91
C GLU A 636 24.12 -15.40 -28.71
N GLY A 637 24.39 -16.14 -27.63
CA GLY A 637 23.53 -16.21 -26.44
C GLY A 637 22.42 -17.27 -26.49
N THR A 638 22.17 -17.93 -27.63
CA THR A 638 21.12 -18.96 -27.79
C THR A 638 21.68 -20.28 -28.35
N THR A 639 22.53 -21.01 -27.60
CA THR A 639 23.14 -22.24 -28.14
C THR A 639 22.23 -23.47 -28.01
N THR A 640 21.52 -23.80 -29.09
CA THR A 640 20.60 -24.95 -29.14
C THR A 640 21.12 -26.17 -29.92
N SER A 641 22.15 -26.00 -30.77
CA SER A 641 22.62 -27.04 -31.71
C SER A 641 23.97 -27.69 -31.33
N GLU A 642 24.10 -28.97 -31.71
CA GLU A 642 25.27 -29.83 -31.57
C GLU A 642 26.55 -29.26 -32.22
N HIS A 643 26.41 -28.34 -33.19
CA HIS A 643 27.53 -27.72 -33.89
C HIS A 643 28.05 -26.43 -33.23
N ALA A 644 27.49 -26.02 -32.08
CA ALA A 644 27.94 -24.84 -31.34
C ALA A 644 29.40 -24.98 -30.87
N SER A 645 30.20 -23.94 -31.15
CA SER A 645 31.62 -23.90 -30.77
C SER A 645 31.82 -23.78 -29.25
N LEU A 646 33.02 -24.11 -28.77
CA LEU A 646 33.38 -23.91 -27.36
C LEU A 646 33.26 -22.43 -26.94
N TRP A 647 33.52 -21.48 -27.85
CA TRP A 647 33.30 -20.06 -27.60
C TRP A 647 31.82 -19.74 -27.40
N LEU A 648 30.95 -20.19 -28.32
CA LEU A 648 29.51 -19.99 -28.21
C LEU A 648 28.92 -20.59 -26.93
N ARG A 649 29.41 -21.77 -26.50
CA ARG A 649 29.05 -22.39 -25.22
C ARG A 649 29.47 -21.54 -24.01
N ILE A 650 30.68 -20.99 -24.03
CA ILE A 650 31.14 -20.06 -22.98
C ILE A 650 30.30 -18.77 -22.98
N CYS A 651 29.93 -18.24 -24.15
CA CYS A 651 28.99 -17.13 -24.24
C CYS A 651 27.59 -17.49 -23.68
N ASN A 652 27.10 -18.72 -23.88
CA ASN A 652 25.83 -19.19 -23.32
C ASN A 652 25.88 -19.32 -21.79
N GLU A 653 26.99 -19.77 -21.20
CA GLU A 653 27.16 -19.83 -19.73
C GLU A 653 27.36 -18.44 -19.09
N LEU A 654 27.70 -17.42 -19.89
CA LEU A 654 28.03 -16.07 -19.40
C LEU A 654 27.05 -14.98 -19.91
N PHE A 655 25.98 -15.36 -20.62
CA PHE A 655 25.07 -14.44 -21.32
C PHE A 655 24.45 -13.38 -20.40
N PHE A 656 24.24 -13.73 -19.12
CA PHE A 656 23.64 -12.87 -18.11
C PHE A 656 24.63 -11.87 -17.49
N LEU A 657 25.94 -12.01 -17.71
CA LEU A 657 26.95 -11.14 -17.09
C LEU A 657 26.86 -9.66 -17.53
N PRO A 658 26.65 -9.32 -18.82
CA PRO A 658 26.44 -7.93 -19.25
C PRO A 658 25.16 -7.34 -18.64
N ASP A 659 24.13 -8.16 -18.47
CA ASP A 659 22.83 -7.76 -17.93
C ASP A 659 22.76 -7.75 -16.41
N LEU A 660 23.81 -8.17 -15.68
CA LEU A 660 23.81 -8.16 -14.22
C LEU A 660 23.31 -6.84 -13.59
N PRO A 661 23.63 -5.63 -14.10
CA PRO A 661 23.05 -4.39 -13.59
C PRO A 661 21.53 -4.32 -13.72
N ALA A 662 20.98 -4.81 -14.83
CA ALA A 662 19.54 -4.85 -15.11
C ALA A 662 18.86 -6.00 -14.34
N ILE A 663 19.49 -7.16 -14.22
CA ILE A 663 19.03 -8.29 -13.38
C ILE A 663 19.05 -7.89 -11.90
N PHE A 664 20.08 -7.21 -11.42
CA PHE A 664 20.11 -6.68 -10.06
C PHE A 664 19.09 -5.56 -9.84
N GLU A 665 18.82 -4.71 -10.82
CA GLU A 665 17.74 -3.72 -10.73
C GLU A 665 16.36 -4.37 -10.75
N MET A 666 16.16 -5.41 -11.56
CA MET A 666 14.95 -6.25 -11.54
C MET A 666 14.79 -6.94 -10.19
N ILE A 667 15.84 -7.56 -9.65
CA ILE A 667 15.82 -8.19 -8.32
C ILE A 667 15.59 -7.14 -7.23
N ARG A 668 16.17 -5.93 -7.30
CA ARG A 668 15.89 -4.83 -6.36
C ARG A 668 14.44 -4.37 -6.44
N ARG A 669 13.91 -4.11 -7.64
CA ARG A 669 12.52 -3.68 -7.84
C ARG A 669 11.55 -4.76 -7.40
N THR A 670 11.83 -6.01 -7.76
CA THR A 670 11.01 -7.16 -7.40
C THR A 670 11.07 -7.41 -5.89
N LYS A 671 12.22 -7.25 -5.22
CA LYS A 671 12.32 -7.19 -3.75
C LYS A 671 11.70 -5.92 -3.13
N HIS A 672 11.54 -4.84 -3.88
CA HIS A 672 10.86 -3.63 -3.41
C HIS A 672 9.32 -3.80 -3.47
N MET A 673 8.83 -4.51 -4.48
CA MET A 673 7.42 -4.91 -4.62
C MET A 673 7.09 -6.09 -3.68
N ARG A 674 8.01 -7.05 -3.56
CA ARG A 674 8.07 -8.13 -2.56
C ARG A 674 8.90 -7.72 -1.33
N LYS A 675 8.66 -6.53 -0.72
CA LYS A 675 9.23 -6.24 0.61
C LYS A 675 8.52 -7.12 1.63
N GLU A 676 9.14 -8.23 1.97
CA GLU A 676 8.58 -9.28 2.82
C GLU A 676 8.99 -9.13 4.28
N ASN A 677 10.08 -8.41 4.59
CA ASN A 677 10.62 -8.32 5.94
C ASN A 677 10.62 -6.87 6.48
N VAL A 678 9.48 -6.39 6.96
CA VAL A 678 9.32 -5.08 7.61
C VAL A 678 9.35 -5.22 9.13
N LEU A 679 10.15 -4.38 9.80
CA LEU A 679 10.07 -4.18 11.25
C LEU A 679 9.11 -3.02 11.55
N TYR A 680 8.06 -3.31 12.31
CA TYR A 680 7.16 -2.28 12.84
C TYR A 680 7.58 -1.89 14.25
N ILE A 681 7.58 -0.59 14.58
CA ILE A 681 7.97 -0.07 15.89
C ILE A 681 6.85 0.85 16.41
N ALA A 682 6.27 0.53 17.56
CA ALA A 682 5.31 1.41 18.24
C ALA A 682 5.33 1.19 19.77
N LEU A 683 5.80 2.22 20.48
CA LEU A 683 5.92 2.20 21.94
C LEU A 683 4.68 2.77 22.66
N GLY A 684 3.55 2.87 21.97
CA GLY A 684 2.30 3.41 22.53
C GLY A 684 2.21 4.94 22.48
N THR A 685 1.16 5.50 23.08
CA THR A 685 0.83 6.94 23.00
C THR A 685 1.52 7.81 24.05
N HIS A 686 1.97 7.23 25.18
CA HIS A 686 2.47 7.96 26.36
C HIS A 686 3.98 7.83 26.59
N ILE A 687 4.70 7.06 25.75
CA ILE A 687 6.13 6.79 25.95
C ILE A 687 6.95 7.60 24.95
N VAL A 688 7.76 8.50 25.49
CA VAL A 688 8.73 9.31 24.74
C VAL A 688 10.14 8.77 24.99
N LEU A 689 10.89 8.49 23.92
CA LEU A 689 12.31 8.15 24.02
C LEU A 689 13.19 9.40 24.02
N GLN A 690 14.23 9.41 24.84
CA GLN A 690 15.30 10.40 24.74
C GLN A 690 16.16 10.14 23.50
N THR A 691 16.75 11.20 22.91
CA THR A 691 17.69 11.12 21.77
C THR A 691 18.67 9.96 21.87
N LYS A 692 19.35 9.82 23.03
CA LYS A 692 20.37 8.79 23.29
C LYS A 692 19.86 7.35 23.12
N ASP A 693 18.56 7.13 23.27
CA ASP A 693 17.91 5.81 23.20
C ASP A 693 17.28 5.59 21.82
N THR A 694 16.69 6.63 21.23
CA THR A 694 16.28 6.66 19.81
C THR A 694 17.46 6.34 18.89
N VAL A 695 18.66 6.90 19.17
CA VAL A 695 19.89 6.62 18.42
C VAL A 695 20.24 5.13 18.42
N LYS A 696 20.24 4.48 19.60
CA LYS A 696 20.55 3.04 19.71
C LYS A 696 19.61 2.19 18.86
N VAL A 697 18.32 2.55 18.80
CA VAL A 697 17.33 1.85 17.99
C VAL A 697 17.66 2.03 16.51
N ILE A 698 17.90 3.25 16.05
CA ILE A 698 18.19 3.53 14.64
C ILE A 698 19.50 2.85 14.18
N GLU A 699 20.56 2.89 14.99
CA GLU A 699 21.81 2.13 14.73
C GLU A 699 21.55 0.63 14.62
N SER A 700 20.76 0.06 15.53
CA SER A 700 20.43 -1.37 15.51
C SER A 700 19.61 -1.76 14.27
N VAL A 701 18.74 -0.85 13.81
CA VAL A 701 17.91 -1.02 12.61
C VAL A 701 18.74 -0.95 11.34
N PHE A 702 19.67 0.00 11.22
CA PHE A 702 20.60 0.04 10.09
C PHE A 702 21.39 -1.26 9.97
N ARG A 703 21.87 -1.82 11.10
CA ARG A 703 22.56 -3.12 11.11
C ARG A 703 21.69 -4.31 10.71
N LEU A 704 20.39 -4.28 11.00
CA LEU A 704 19.44 -5.29 10.51
C LEU A 704 19.15 -5.14 9.00
N MET A 705 19.23 -3.92 8.45
CA MET A 705 19.14 -3.68 7.00
C MET A 705 20.43 -4.05 6.26
N GLU A 706 21.60 -3.75 6.83
CA GLU A 706 22.92 -4.11 6.31
C GLU A 706 23.07 -5.62 6.12
N GLU A 707 22.50 -6.41 7.04
CA GLU A 707 22.46 -7.88 6.95
C GLU A 707 21.21 -8.42 6.20
N SER A 708 20.39 -7.55 5.59
CA SER A 708 19.17 -7.91 4.85
C SER A 708 18.13 -8.71 5.66
N LEU A 709 18.12 -8.58 6.99
CA LEU A 709 17.14 -9.21 7.89
C LEU A 709 15.82 -8.44 7.92
N ILE A 710 15.86 -7.16 7.58
CA ILE A 710 14.67 -6.32 7.32
C ILE A 710 14.91 -5.44 6.08
N ASP A 711 13.91 -5.36 5.20
CA ASP A 711 13.90 -4.51 4.01
C ASP A 711 13.41 -3.09 4.32
N GLY A 712 12.79 -2.85 5.48
CA GLY A 712 12.21 -1.56 5.83
C GLY A 712 11.69 -1.46 7.26
N VAL A 713 11.46 -0.23 7.72
CA VAL A 713 10.90 0.10 9.03
C VAL A 713 9.70 1.03 8.92
N ILE A 714 8.66 0.73 9.68
CA ILE A 714 7.55 1.66 9.97
C ILE A 714 7.61 1.96 11.47
N TRP A 715 7.77 3.23 11.85
CA TRP A 715 7.85 3.65 13.26
C TRP A 715 6.77 4.69 13.57
N ALA A 716 5.87 4.36 14.49
CA ALA A 716 4.91 5.30 15.05
C ALA A 716 5.54 6.09 16.22
N ILE A 717 5.70 7.40 16.05
CA ILE A 717 6.09 8.35 17.11
C ILE A 717 5.18 9.58 17.03
N ALA A 718 4.30 9.72 18.01
CA ALA A 718 3.39 10.86 18.13
C ALA A 718 4.17 12.18 18.25
N GLU A 719 3.59 13.27 17.72
CA GLU A 719 4.29 14.55 17.51
C GLU A 719 4.99 15.10 18.77
N HIS A 720 4.31 15.07 19.92
CA HIS A 720 4.90 15.51 21.19
C HIS A 720 6.20 14.76 21.55
N GLY A 721 6.28 13.45 21.29
CA GLY A 721 7.46 12.63 21.50
C GLY A 721 8.58 12.80 20.46
N ARG A 722 8.41 13.71 19.49
CA ARG A 722 9.46 14.12 18.55
C ARG A 722 10.14 15.44 18.95
N LYS A 723 9.59 16.20 19.90
CA LYS A 723 10.00 17.58 20.19
C LYS A 723 11.42 17.69 20.75
N ASP A 724 11.79 16.76 21.63
CA ASP A 724 13.08 16.76 22.35
C ASP A 724 14.15 15.89 21.68
N LEU A 725 13.94 15.49 20.42
CA LEU A 725 14.90 14.69 19.64
C LEU A 725 15.90 15.60 18.91
N ASP A 726 17.19 15.34 19.09
CA ASP A 726 18.27 16.05 18.37
C ASP A 726 18.22 15.72 16.87
N ARG A 727 17.85 16.70 16.05
CA ARG A 727 17.70 16.54 14.60
C ARG A 727 19.03 16.50 13.85
N ASP A 728 20.11 16.99 14.45
CA ASP A 728 21.44 17.11 13.82
C ASP A 728 22.31 15.88 14.06
N GLN A 729 21.95 15.03 15.03
CA GLN A 729 22.55 13.71 15.24
C GLN A 729 22.53 12.88 13.95
N ARG A 730 23.72 12.41 13.51
CA ARG A 730 23.91 11.60 12.30
C ARG A 730 24.14 10.12 12.61
N PHE A 731 23.89 9.29 11.60
CA PHE A 731 24.11 7.84 11.65
C PHE A 731 25.17 7.44 10.62
N HIS A 732 25.93 6.39 10.92
CA HIS A 732 26.98 5.89 10.02
C HIS A 732 26.45 5.00 8.87
N GLY A 733 25.22 4.48 9.00
CA GLY A 733 24.50 3.79 7.93
C GLY A 733 24.13 4.72 6.78
N ASP A 734 24.18 4.17 5.56
CA ASP A 734 23.79 4.76 4.28
C ASP A 734 23.90 6.30 4.14
N SER A 735 25.11 6.76 3.80
CA SER A 735 25.46 8.14 3.42
C SER A 735 25.44 9.24 4.49
N GLY A 736 25.34 8.92 5.79
CA GLY A 736 25.57 9.90 6.86
C GLY A 736 24.36 10.77 7.22
N ILE A 737 23.15 10.25 6.99
CA ILE A 737 21.85 10.90 7.20
C ILE A 737 21.64 11.35 8.67
N SER A 738 20.93 12.46 8.88
CA SER A 738 20.56 12.94 10.23
C SER A 738 19.20 12.45 10.71
N LEU A 739 18.99 12.48 12.04
CA LEU A 739 17.71 12.12 12.66
C LEU A 739 16.55 13.03 12.19
N GLY A 740 16.82 14.32 11.95
CA GLY A 740 15.84 15.22 11.31
C GLY A 740 15.38 14.70 9.96
N GLN A 741 16.32 14.33 9.09
CA GLN A 741 16.03 13.80 7.74
C GLN A 741 15.28 12.46 7.79
N LEU A 742 15.57 11.60 8.78
CA LEU A 742 14.81 10.37 9.02
C LEU A 742 13.37 10.66 9.49
N LEU A 743 13.18 11.57 10.45
CA LEU A 743 11.85 11.98 10.95
C LEU A 743 11.00 12.69 9.88
N GLU A 744 11.65 13.27 8.86
CA GLU A 744 11.06 13.86 7.65
C GLU A 744 10.78 12.83 6.53
N ASN A 745 11.10 11.55 6.74
CA ASN A 745 10.96 10.46 5.76
C ASN A 745 11.82 10.59 4.49
N ASN A 746 12.96 11.28 4.55
CA ASN A 746 13.90 11.42 3.44
C ASN A 746 14.74 10.16 3.14
N HIS A 747 14.35 8.97 3.64
CA HIS A 747 15.09 7.71 3.50
C HIS A 747 14.19 6.56 3.05
N SER A 748 14.53 5.93 1.93
CA SER A 748 13.68 4.95 1.21
C SER A 748 13.26 3.69 2.00
N ASN A 749 13.95 3.38 3.11
CA ASN A 749 13.67 2.22 3.96
C ASN A 749 13.07 2.57 5.34
N PHE A 750 12.80 3.85 5.66
CA PHE A 750 12.18 4.26 6.94
C PHE A 750 10.90 5.08 6.71
N LEU A 751 9.86 4.80 7.51
CA LEU A 751 8.61 5.56 7.55
C LEU A 751 8.23 5.91 9.00
N PHE A 752 8.51 7.14 9.42
CA PHE A 752 8.13 7.71 10.71
C PHE A 752 6.76 8.42 10.63
N SER A 753 5.71 7.78 11.14
CA SER A 753 4.36 8.36 11.21
C SER A 753 4.02 8.92 12.60
N THR A 754 3.15 9.93 12.68
CA THR A 754 2.61 10.48 13.95
C THR A 754 1.45 9.64 14.49
N PHE A 755 0.70 9.00 13.60
CA PHE A 755 -0.34 8.02 13.90
C PHE A 755 -0.23 6.84 12.94
N ALA A 756 -0.53 5.62 13.40
CA ALA A 756 -0.42 4.42 12.59
C ALA A 756 -1.63 3.49 12.84
N PRO A 757 -2.28 2.93 11.79
CA PRO A 757 -3.33 1.93 11.95
C PRO A 757 -2.72 0.58 12.38
N GLN A 758 -2.26 0.51 13.63
CA GLN A 758 -1.44 -0.56 14.21
C GLN A 758 -1.97 -1.96 13.84
N ARG A 759 -3.27 -2.20 14.01
CA ARG A 759 -3.88 -3.50 13.74
C ARG A 759 -3.77 -3.94 12.27
N ALA A 760 -3.91 -3.03 11.31
CA ALA A 760 -3.77 -3.34 9.88
C ALA A 760 -2.30 -3.54 9.48
N ILE A 761 -1.38 -2.81 10.12
CA ILE A 761 0.07 -2.99 9.93
C ILE A 761 0.50 -4.36 10.49
N LEU A 762 0.04 -4.72 11.69
CA LEU A 762 0.29 -6.04 12.30
C LEU A 762 -0.39 -7.18 11.55
N GLU A 763 -1.48 -6.93 10.80
CA GLU A 763 -2.13 -7.93 9.94
C GLU A 763 -1.32 -8.21 8.66
N HIS A 764 -0.64 -7.19 8.12
CA HIS A 764 0.07 -7.28 6.85
C HIS A 764 1.13 -8.39 6.85
N LYS A 765 1.18 -9.22 5.79
CA LYS A 765 2.14 -10.34 5.69
C LYS A 765 3.57 -9.85 5.97
N SER A 766 3.98 -8.75 5.32
CA SER A 766 5.35 -8.20 5.39
C SER A 766 5.84 -7.78 6.76
N VAL A 767 5.01 -7.54 7.78
CA VAL A 767 5.54 -7.19 9.11
C VAL A 767 6.05 -8.47 9.77
N VAL A 768 7.36 -8.64 9.90
CA VAL A 768 7.96 -9.87 10.45
C VAL A 768 8.39 -9.74 11.91
N LEU A 769 8.60 -8.52 12.38
CA LEU A 769 8.95 -8.22 13.77
C LEU A 769 8.21 -6.97 14.25
N TYR A 770 7.74 -7.00 15.49
CA TYR A 770 7.12 -5.84 16.14
C TYR A 770 7.92 -5.42 17.40
N PHE A 771 8.54 -4.25 17.37
CA PHE A 771 9.13 -3.67 18.57
C PHE A 771 8.08 -2.82 19.30
N THR A 772 7.73 -3.28 20.50
CA THR A 772 6.63 -2.77 21.32
C THR A 772 7.05 -2.44 22.75
N HIS A 773 6.21 -1.67 23.42
CA HIS A 773 6.29 -1.39 24.85
C HIS A 773 5.64 -2.48 25.71
N GLY A 774 4.90 -3.43 25.11
CA GLY A 774 4.29 -4.55 25.84
C GLY A 774 2.98 -4.23 26.56
N GLY A 775 2.35 -3.08 26.29
CA GLY A 775 1.00 -2.78 26.80
C GLY A 775 -0.04 -3.78 26.31
N GLY A 776 -1.05 -4.06 27.17
CA GLY A 776 -1.97 -5.19 26.98
C GLY A 776 -2.62 -5.28 25.59
N SER A 777 -3.07 -4.16 25.02
CA SER A 777 -3.68 -4.14 23.67
C SER A 777 -2.67 -4.47 22.57
N SER A 778 -1.52 -3.81 22.54
CA SER A 778 -0.45 -4.07 21.56
C SER A 778 0.05 -5.52 21.62
N ALA A 779 0.19 -6.08 22.83
CA ALA A 779 0.53 -7.48 23.01
C ALA A 779 -0.55 -8.42 22.43
N ASN A 780 -1.83 -8.17 22.73
CA ASN A 780 -2.93 -8.99 22.20
C ASN A 780 -3.08 -8.88 20.68
N GLU A 781 -2.90 -7.70 20.08
CA GLU A 781 -2.97 -7.51 18.62
C GLU A 781 -1.83 -8.24 17.90
N ALA A 782 -0.61 -8.17 18.43
CA ALA A 782 0.54 -8.88 17.88
C ALA A 782 0.38 -10.40 17.99
N LEU A 783 -0.13 -10.91 19.12
CA LEU A 783 -0.47 -12.33 19.28
C LEU A 783 -1.60 -12.76 18.35
N TYR A 784 -2.66 -11.96 18.21
CA TYR A 784 -3.80 -12.24 17.34
C TYR A 784 -3.38 -12.34 15.88
N HIS A 785 -2.58 -11.39 15.39
CA HIS A 785 -2.07 -11.45 14.02
C HIS A 785 -0.90 -12.41 13.82
N GLY A 786 -0.27 -12.85 14.91
CA GLY A 786 0.83 -13.80 14.91
C GLY A 786 2.14 -13.18 14.46
N LYS A 787 2.56 -12.11 15.13
CA LYS A 787 3.86 -11.45 14.94
C LYS A 787 4.72 -11.65 16.20
N PRO A 788 6.00 -12.06 16.06
CA PRO A 788 6.93 -12.08 17.19
C PRO A 788 7.33 -10.64 17.58
N MET A 789 7.87 -10.47 18.80
CA MET A 789 8.09 -9.15 19.37
C MET A 789 9.47 -8.92 19.96
N ILE A 790 9.96 -7.68 19.87
CA ILE A 790 10.83 -7.13 20.91
C ILE A 790 9.91 -6.37 21.87
N SER A 791 10.02 -6.61 23.18
CA SER A 791 9.14 -5.99 24.18
C SER A 791 9.97 -5.27 25.25
N MET A 792 9.75 -3.96 25.40
CA MET A 792 10.39 -3.12 26.41
C MET A 792 9.33 -2.54 27.34
N GLY A 793 9.04 -3.23 28.46
CA GLY A 793 8.08 -2.73 29.44
C GLY A 793 8.58 -1.47 30.16
N PHE A 794 7.84 -0.35 30.06
CA PHE A 794 8.22 0.91 30.70
C PHE A 794 7.64 1.04 32.12
N PHE A 795 6.36 0.73 32.32
CA PHE A 795 5.67 0.88 33.61
C PHE A 795 4.48 -0.08 33.77
N ALA A 796 3.93 -0.16 34.98
CA ALA A 796 2.72 -0.93 35.32
C ALA A 796 2.71 -2.38 34.76
N ASP A 797 1.63 -2.78 34.10
CA ASP A 797 1.41 -4.14 33.58
C ASP A 797 2.38 -4.53 32.46
N GLN A 798 2.90 -3.56 31.71
CA GLN A 798 3.79 -3.75 30.56
C GLN A 798 5.02 -4.61 30.89
N ILE A 799 5.53 -4.49 32.12
CA ILE A 799 6.68 -5.24 32.63
C ILE A 799 6.31 -6.72 32.80
N ALA A 800 5.14 -7.00 33.39
CA ALA A 800 4.62 -8.36 33.57
C ALA A 800 4.19 -8.99 32.23
N ASN A 801 3.61 -8.20 31.32
CA ASN A 801 3.27 -8.63 29.97
C ASN A 801 4.52 -8.96 29.16
N THR A 802 5.56 -8.11 29.22
CA THR A 802 6.88 -8.39 28.62
C THR A 802 7.44 -9.73 29.12
N ALA A 803 7.42 -9.98 30.43
CA ALA A 803 7.86 -11.25 30.99
C ALA A 803 7.07 -12.45 30.45
N ARG A 804 5.72 -12.35 30.41
CA ARG A 804 4.83 -13.39 29.85
C ARG A 804 5.07 -13.68 28.37
N LEU A 805 5.37 -12.65 27.56
CA LEU A 805 5.67 -12.80 26.14
C LEU A 805 7.02 -13.49 25.89
N VAL A 806 8.02 -13.22 26.75
CA VAL A 806 9.31 -13.94 26.73
C VAL A 806 9.13 -15.39 27.19
N GLU A 807 8.43 -15.61 28.32
CA GLU A 807 8.14 -16.95 28.85
C GLU A 807 7.38 -17.83 27.86
N ALA A 808 6.40 -17.26 27.15
CA ALA A 808 5.64 -17.97 26.12
C ALA A 808 6.45 -18.20 24.82
N GLY A 809 7.69 -17.70 24.74
CA GLY A 809 8.63 -17.94 23.64
C GLY A 809 8.26 -17.23 22.35
N VAL A 810 7.67 -16.03 22.44
CA VAL A 810 7.22 -15.21 21.31
C VAL A 810 7.83 -13.81 21.28
N ALA A 811 8.61 -13.45 22.31
CA ALA A 811 9.31 -12.19 22.38
C ALA A 811 10.70 -12.31 23.01
N GLU A 812 11.52 -11.29 22.79
CA GLU A 812 12.69 -10.97 23.60
C GLU A 812 12.46 -9.67 24.36
N SER A 813 12.94 -9.58 25.60
CA SER A 813 12.80 -8.37 26.43
C SER A 813 13.97 -7.41 26.26
N LEU A 814 13.74 -6.11 26.45
CA LEU A 814 14.80 -5.12 26.65
C LEU A 814 14.62 -4.37 27.97
N ASN A 815 15.74 -4.03 28.62
CA ASN A 815 15.74 -3.20 29.82
C ASN A 815 15.81 -1.71 29.43
N LYS A 816 14.73 -0.96 29.69
CA LYS A 816 14.61 0.47 29.35
C LYS A 816 15.75 1.36 29.86
N PHE A 817 16.43 0.97 30.95
CA PHE A 817 17.51 1.75 31.55
C PHE A 817 18.90 1.44 30.97
N SER A 818 19.12 0.22 30.48
CA SER A 818 20.46 -0.30 30.19
C SER A 818 20.63 -0.90 28.79
N PHE A 819 19.58 -0.94 27.96
CA PHE A 819 19.68 -1.54 26.63
C PHE A 819 20.70 -0.82 25.74
N THR A 820 21.28 -1.57 24.81
CA THR A 820 22.24 -1.07 23.82
C THR A 820 21.75 -1.34 22.40
N SER A 821 22.28 -0.59 21.43
CA SER A 821 22.11 -0.85 19.99
C SER A 821 22.39 -2.31 19.64
N ASN A 822 23.52 -2.84 20.15
CA ASN A 822 23.90 -4.24 19.90
C ASN A 822 22.93 -5.25 20.54
N GLU A 823 22.42 -4.99 21.75
CA GLU A 823 21.46 -5.90 22.41
C GLU A 823 20.15 -6.02 21.61
N LEU A 824 19.59 -4.88 21.17
CA LEU A 824 18.39 -4.85 20.33
C LEU A 824 18.63 -5.56 18.99
N TYR A 825 19.72 -5.20 18.29
CA TYR A 825 20.12 -5.86 17.05
C TYR A 825 20.22 -7.39 17.23
N THR A 826 20.95 -7.87 18.26
CA THR A 826 21.15 -9.32 18.48
C THR A 826 19.84 -10.04 18.84
N LYS A 827 18.94 -9.40 19.59
CA LYS A 827 17.63 -9.98 19.94
C LYS A 827 16.65 -9.98 18.77
N ALA A 828 16.65 -8.93 17.94
CA ALA A 828 15.88 -8.90 16.70
C ALA A 828 16.37 -9.97 15.72
N LYS A 829 17.69 -10.05 15.51
CA LYS A 829 18.36 -11.09 14.70
C LYS A 829 18.00 -12.50 15.18
N LYS A 830 18.09 -12.78 16.49
CA LYS A 830 17.69 -14.06 17.11
C LYS A 830 16.23 -14.47 16.81
N ILE A 831 15.31 -13.50 16.69
CA ILE A 831 13.89 -13.77 16.37
C ILE A 831 13.67 -14.00 14.87
N LEU A 832 14.39 -13.26 14.03
CA LEU A 832 14.27 -13.32 12.57
C LEU A 832 14.96 -14.56 11.97
N GLU A 833 16.17 -14.90 12.42
CA GLU A 833 16.97 -16.02 11.91
C GLU A 833 16.79 -17.35 12.67
N GLY A 834 16.41 -17.30 13.96
CA GLY A 834 16.77 -18.32 14.94
C GLY A 834 16.50 -19.80 14.55
N ASP A 835 17.58 -20.60 14.52
CA ASP A 835 17.80 -21.95 13.94
C ASP A 835 16.86 -23.11 14.35
N SER A 836 15.58 -22.86 14.56
CA SER A 836 14.59 -23.89 14.92
C SER A 836 13.14 -23.50 14.59
N GLY A 837 12.89 -22.29 14.11
CA GLY A 837 11.53 -21.76 13.93
C GLY A 837 10.71 -21.70 15.23
N THR A 838 11.38 -21.73 16.40
CA THR A 838 10.71 -21.84 17.71
C THR A 838 9.80 -20.63 17.98
N TYR A 839 10.23 -19.41 17.62
CA TYR A 839 9.38 -18.22 17.72
C TYR A 839 8.17 -18.34 16.81
N GLN A 840 8.35 -18.66 15.52
CA GLN A 840 7.27 -18.83 14.55
C GLN A 840 6.27 -19.92 14.98
N ARG A 841 6.75 -21.03 15.54
CA ARG A 841 5.93 -22.09 16.14
C ARG A 841 5.12 -21.59 17.34
N ASN A 842 5.76 -20.89 18.27
CA ASN A 842 5.09 -20.37 19.48
C ASN A 842 4.10 -19.25 19.13
N VAL A 843 4.46 -18.37 18.20
CA VAL A 843 3.61 -17.30 17.67
C VAL A 843 2.41 -17.88 16.94
N LEU A 844 2.58 -18.92 16.10
CA LEU A 844 1.46 -19.62 15.46
C LEU A 844 0.55 -20.34 16.48
N ARG A 845 1.14 -20.94 17.51
CA ARG A 845 0.42 -21.55 18.65
C ARG A 845 -0.39 -20.49 19.41
N LEU A 846 0.22 -19.36 19.77
CA LEU A 846 -0.48 -18.27 20.46
C LEU A 846 -1.48 -17.56 19.55
N LYS A 847 -1.26 -17.44 18.24
CA LYS A 847 -2.25 -16.95 17.27
C LYS A 847 -3.51 -17.81 17.25
N ARG A 848 -3.35 -19.14 17.17
CA ARG A 848 -4.47 -20.08 17.24
C ARG A 848 -5.21 -19.97 18.57
N ILE A 849 -4.48 -19.87 19.69
CA ILE A 849 -5.07 -19.64 21.02
C ILE A 849 -5.77 -18.28 21.09
N ALA A 850 -5.21 -17.20 20.52
CA ALA A 850 -5.77 -15.86 20.51
C ALA A 850 -7.02 -15.76 19.63
N HIS A 851 -7.06 -16.44 18.49
CA HIS A 851 -8.25 -16.55 17.65
C HIS A 851 -9.40 -17.29 18.38
N VAL A 852 -9.10 -18.40 19.06
CA VAL A 852 -10.09 -19.10 19.91
C VAL A 852 -10.49 -18.23 21.10
N ALA A 853 -9.53 -17.56 21.75
CA ALA A 853 -9.75 -16.69 22.89
C ALA A 853 -10.43 -15.35 22.55
N ALA A 854 -10.49 -14.95 21.28
CA ALA A 854 -11.27 -13.80 20.80
C ALA A 854 -12.78 -14.10 20.79
N ARG A 855 -13.15 -15.38 20.65
CA ARG A 855 -14.52 -15.88 20.91
C ARG A 855 -14.92 -15.82 22.38
N ARG A 856 -14.06 -15.33 23.29
CA ARG A 856 -14.45 -15.05 24.68
C ARG A 856 -15.45 -13.90 24.85
N LYS A 857 -15.95 -13.31 23.77
CA LYS A 857 -17.19 -12.51 23.79
C LYS A 857 -18.44 -13.39 23.74
N GLU A 858 -18.42 -14.43 22.90
CA GLU A 858 -19.42 -15.52 22.94
C GLU A 858 -19.29 -16.27 24.27
N HIS A 859 -18.12 -16.79 24.63
CA HIS A 859 -17.93 -17.51 25.90
C HIS A 859 -18.18 -16.65 27.15
N ALA A 860 -18.08 -15.32 27.10
CA ALA A 860 -18.52 -14.47 28.22
C ALA A 860 -20.04 -14.27 28.26
N ALA A 861 -20.74 -14.36 27.13
CA ALA A 861 -22.19 -14.52 27.13
C ALA A 861 -22.57 -15.91 27.64
N ASP A 862 -21.93 -16.99 27.14
CA ASP A 862 -22.14 -18.36 27.59
C ASP A 862 -21.90 -18.51 29.10
N LEU A 863 -20.84 -17.90 29.66
CA LEU A 863 -20.55 -17.90 31.10
C LEU A 863 -21.52 -17.04 31.92
N VAL A 864 -22.09 -15.98 31.35
CA VAL A 864 -23.16 -15.21 32.00
C VAL A 864 -24.47 -16.01 31.96
N GLU A 865 -24.75 -16.75 30.89
CA GLU A 865 -25.90 -17.65 30.77
C GLU A 865 -25.75 -18.86 31.70
N GLU A 866 -24.58 -19.51 31.75
CA GLU A 866 -24.22 -20.57 32.70
C GLU A 866 -24.33 -20.06 34.14
N LEU A 867 -23.86 -18.86 34.45
CA LEU A 867 -23.99 -18.27 35.79
C LEU A 867 -25.44 -17.93 36.13
N LEU A 868 -26.28 -17.57 35.15
CA LEU A 868 -27.72 -17.37 35.34
C LEU A 868 -28.43 -18.71 35.61
N TYR A 869 -28.22 -19.73 34.77
CA TYR A 869 -28.82 -21.05 34.95
C TYR A 869 -28.32 -21.77 36.21
N ASP A 870 -27.03 -21.66 36.55
CA ASP A 870 -26.50 -22.13 37.83
C ASP A 870 -27.16 -21.34 38.98
N ASN A 871 -27.26 -20.02 38.93
CA ASN A 871 -27.94 -19.25 39.98
C ASN A 871 -29.45 -19.56 40.09
N GLU A 872 -30.12 -19.98 39.01
CA GLU A 872 -31.51 -20.48 39.05
C GLU A 872 -31.63 -21.84 39.79
N LEU A 873 -30.55 -22.64 39.86
CA LEU A 873 -30.55 -24.04 40.35
C LEU A 873 -29.45 -24.37 41.40
N ARG A 874 -28.73 -23.37 41.93
CA ARG A 874 -27.51 -23.54 42.77
C ARG A 874 -27.78 -24.24 44.10
N LEU A 875 -29.01 -24.12 44.59
CA LEU A 875 -29.46 -24.64 45.87
C LEU A 875 -30.24 -25.95 45.68
N ASP A 876 -30.17 -26.83 46.68
CA ASP A 876 -31.07 -27.98 46.78
C ASP A 876 -32.56 -27.58 46.85
N ASP A 877 -33.47 -28.54 46.64
CA ASP A 877 -34.93 -28.31 46.59
C ASP A 877 -35.50 -27.61 47.84
N THR A 878 -34.75 -27.59 48.95
CA THR A 878 -35.07 -26.90 50.21
C THR A 878 -34.50 -25.49 50.33
N GLY A 879 -33.71 -25.02 49.36
CA GLY A 879 -33.15 -23.66 49.29
C GLY A 879 -31.97 -23.41 50.24
N THR A 880 -31.22 -24.46 50.60
CA THR A 880 -30.37 -24.47 51.81
C THR A 880 -28.89 -24.79 51.59
N ARG A 881 -28.53 -25.49 50.51
CA ARG A 881 -27.18 -26.03 50.32
C ARG A 881 -26.71 -25.84 48.89
N GLU A 882 -25.53 -25.24 48.72
CA GLU A 882 -24.88 -25.17 47.41
C GLU A 882 -24.42 -26.54 46.90
N LEU A 883 -24.65 -26.78 45.61
CA LEU A 883 -24.08 -27.86 44.83
C LEU A 883 -22.97 -27.29 43.91
N ARG A 884 -21.85 -27.99 43.69
CA ARG A 884 -20.71 -27.46 42.90
C ARG A 884 -20.08 -28.51 41.95
N PRO A 885 -19.78 -28.19 40.67
CA PRO A 885 -19.27 -29.16 39.69
C PRO A 885 -17.75 -29.44 39.74
N MET A 886 -17.32 -30.43 38.96
CA MET A 886 -15.97 -31.03 38.99
C MET A 886 -14.88 -30.27 38.21
N HIS A 887 -15.22 -29.31 37.36
CA HIS A 887 -14.31 -28.77 36.33
C HIS A 887 -13.20 -27.80 36.83
N LEU A 888 -12.93 -27.78 38.14
CA LEU A 888 -12.10 -26.79 38.85
C LEU A 888 -10.79 -27.39 39.45
N GLN A 889 -10.16 -28.38 38.78
CA GLN A 889 -8.92 -29.03 39.25
C GLN A 889 -7.87 -29.20 38.12
N THR A 890 -6.60 -28.94 38.44
CA THR A 890 -5.50 -28.77 37.46
C THR A 890 -4.86 -30.10 36.98
N ALA A 891 -3.85 -30.01 36.10
CA ALA A 891 -3.28 -31.13 35.33
C ALA A 891 -1.86 -31.55 35.74
N ASP A 892 -1.13 -30.67 36.42
CA ASP A 892 0.17 -30.93 37.05
C ASP A 892 0.09 -32.04 38.12
N MET A 893 -1.05 -32.11 38.83
CA MET A 893 -1.42 -33.18 39.77
C MET A 893 -1.60 -34.57 39.15
N ARG A 894 -1.17 -34.80 37.89
CA ARG A 894 -1.44 -36.02 37.10
C ARG A 894 -0.20 -36.61 36.39
N MET A 895 1.03 -36.13 36.63
CA MET A 895 2.24 -36.50 35.85
C MET A 895 3.52 -36.75 36.67
N SER A 896 4.56 -37.33 36.05
CA SER A 896 5.82 -37.74 36.69
C SER A 896 7.01 -36.79 36.46
N ALA A 897 7.91 -36.70 37.45
CA ALA A 897 8.87 -35.59 37.59
C ALA A 897 9.97 -35.50 36.51
N TYR A 898 10.43 -36.61 35.92
CA TYR A 898 11.46 -36.57 34.87
C TYR A 898 10.89 -36.06 33.54
N LYS A 899 9.67 -36.49 33.17
CA LYS A 899 8.92 -35.97 32.02
C LYS A 899 8.43 -34.53 32.20
N ALA A 900 8.36 -34.05 33.44
CA ALA A 900 8.12 -32.64 33.74
C ALA A 900 9.38 -31.76 33.65
N LYS A 901 10.58 -32.34 33.40
CA LYS A 901 11.87 -31.62 33.50
C LYS A 901 12.89 -31.87 32.37
N ASN A 902 12.67 -32.84 31.48
CA ASN A 902 13.43 -33.03 30.22
C ASN A 902 14.96 -33.05 30.36
N TRP A 903 15.49 -33.76 31.37
CA TRP A 903 16.94 -33.84 31.64
C TRP A 903 17.72 -34.75 30.67
N ASP A 904 17.05 -35.44 29.77
CA ASP A 904 17.59 -36.34 28.75
C ASP A 904 18.21 -35.59 27.56
N LEU A 905 17.49 -34.62 27.00
CA LEU A 905 17.89 -33.92 25.77
C LEU A 905 19.16 -33.06 25.93
N TYR A 906 19.39 -32.50 27.12
CA TYR A 906 20.53 -31.60 27.36
C TYR A 906 21.90 -32.30 27.34
N GLY A 907 21.95 -33.62 27.55
CA GLY A 907 23.22 -34.36 27.61
C GLY A 907 23.94 -34.50 26.26
N ILE A 908 23.20 -34.49 25.14
CA ILE A 908 23.75 -34.81 23.82
C ILE A 908 24.42 -33.59 23.17
N GLY A 909 23.77 -32.42 23.19
CA GLY A 909 24.24 -31.23 22.48
C GLY A 909 25.58 -30.67 22.96
N VAL A 910 25.97 -30.94 24.22
CA VAL A 910 27.25 -30.49 24.81
C VAL A 910 28.44 -31.16 24.12
N LEU A 911 28.30 -32.40 23.65
CA LEU A 911 29.42 -33.17 23.08
C LEU A 911 29.83 -32.67 21.69
N SER A 912 28.88 -32.21 20.87
CA SER A 912 29.14 -31.79 19.48
C SER A 912 29.97 -30.51 19.38
N ILE A 913 29.66 -29.51 20.22
CA ILE A 913 30.30 -28.18 20.18
C ILE A 913 31.79 -28.26 20.51
N VAL A 914 32.17 -29.14 21.44
CA VAL A 914 33.57 -29.35 21.86
C VAL A 914 34.47 -29.80 20.69
N GLY A 915 33.93 -30.56 19.72
CA GLY A 915 34.70 -31.04 18.57
C GLY A 915 35.13 -29.93 17.60
N VAL A 916 34.22 -29.00 17.26
CA VAL A 916 34.46 -27.96 16.24
C VAL A 916 35.46 -26.91 16.73
N VAL A 917 35.34 -26.49 17.99
CA VAL A 917 36.24 -25.50 18.61
C VAL A 917 37.68 -26.05 18.73
N GLY A 918 37.83 -27.37 18.98
CA GLY A 918 39.13 -28.02 19.02
C GLY A 918 39.89 -27.96 17.68
N LEU A 919 39.19 -28.19 16.55
CA LEU A 919 39.81 -28.13 15.22
C LEU A 919 40.29 -26.72 14.85
N THR A 920 39.45 -25.70 15.09
CA THR A 920 39.76 -24.31 14.75
C THR A 920 40.91 -23.73 15.61
N GLY A 921 40.99 -24.14 16.88
CA GLY A 921 42.13 -23.81 17.74
C GLY A 921 43.47 -24.37 17.23
N LEU A 922 43.48 -25.63 16.78
CA LEU A 922 44.68 -26.29 16.23
C LEU A 922 45.18 -25.61 14.95
N THR A 923 44.30 -25.28 14.01
CA THR A 923 44.68 -24.58 12.78
C THR A 923 45.19 -23.17 13.06
N GLY A 924 44.57 -22.44 14.01
CA GLY A 924 45.05 -21.14 14.48
C GLY A 924 46.47 -21.19 15.06
N GLN A 925 46.77 -22.19 15.90
CA GLN A 925 48.11 -22.39 16.47
C GLN A 925 49.16 -22.76 15.41
N LEU A 926 48.80 -23.57 14.41
CA LEU A 926 49.68 -23.90 13.27
C LEU A 926 50.05 -22.65 12.46
N VAL A 927 49.08 -21.79 12.13
CA VAL A 927 49.32 -20.53 11.42
C VAL A 927 50.18 -19.57 12.26
N TRP A 928 49.89 -19.44 13.57
CA TRP A 928 50.61 -18.53 14.45
C TRP A 928 52.07 -18.96 14.72
N SER A 929 52.33 -20.26 14.83
CA SER A 929 53.69 -20.80 15.04
C SER A 929 54.58 -20.65 13.80
N HIS A 930 54.02 -20.77 12.59
CA HIS A 930 54.77 -20.68 11.33
C HIS A 930 54.77 -19.27 10.69
N ARG A 931 54.18 -18.28 11.36
CA ARG A 931 54.02 -16.88 10.87
C ARG A 931 55.31 -16.24 10.35
N ASP A 932 56.48 -16.60 10.89
CA ASP A 932 57.74 -15.94 10.56
C ASP A 932 58.39 -16.57 9.29
N LEU A 933 58.04 -17.82 8.92
CA LEU A 933 58.28 -18.37 7.57
C LEU A 933 57.44 -17.63 6.52
N ILE A 934 56.19 -17.27 6.86
CA ILE A 934 55.27 -16.53 5.98
C ILE A 934 55.79 -15.11 5.68
N LYS A 935 56.39 -14.44 6.68
CA LYS A 935 56.93 -13.07 6.52
C LYS A 935 58.17 -12.99 5.63
N VAL A 936 59.03 -14.01 5.59
CA VAL A 936 60.34 -13.92 4.91
C VAL A 936 60.25 -13.89 3.38
N LYS A 937 59.18 -14.44 2.78
CA LYS A 937 59.02 -14.49 1.31
C LYS A 937 58.22 -13.34 0.68
N SER A 938 57.50 -12.52 1.46
CA SER A 938 56.55 -11.52 0.92
C SER A 938 57.13 -10.13 0.65
N ARG A 939 58.46 -9.95 0.70
CA ARG A 939 59.11 -8.63 0.54
C ARG A 939 59.48 -8.23 -0.89
N VAL A 940 59.10 -9.04 -1.88
CA VAL A 940 59.25 -8.77 -3.32
C VAL A 940 57.93 -9.14 -4.01
N ILE A 941 57.37 -8.20 -4.80
CA ILE A 941 56.10 -8.29 -5.53
C ILE A 941 54.83 -8.39 -4.66
N ILE A 942 54.31 -7.23 -4.22
CA ILE A 942 52.87 -6.92 -4.26
C ILE A 942 52.72 -5.44 -4.71
N PRO A 943 52.28 -5.15 -5.95
CA PRO A 943 52.00 -3.78 -6.41
C PRO A 943 50.65 -3.25 -5.88
N SER A 944 50.58 -1.92 -5.66
CA SER A 944 49.44 -0.96 -5.67
C SER A 944 48.07 -1.28 -5.02
N SER A 945 47.70 -2.54 -4.80
CA SER A 945 46.45 -3.01 -4.19
C SER A 945 46.30 -2.60 -2.71
N TRP A 946 47.40 -2.45 -1.98
CA TRP A 946 47.38 -2.02 -0.57
C TRP A 946 46.94 -0.56 -0.37
N THR A 947 47.07 0.28 -1.40
CA THR A 947 46.45 1.61 -1.42
C THR A 947 44.93 1.51 -1.59
N TRP A 948 44.44 0.60 -2.43
CA TRP A 948 43.01 0.35 -2.60
C TRP A 948 42.37 -0.17 -1.31
N LEU A 949 42.99 -1.14 -0.63
CA LEU A 949 42.54 -1.62 0.69
C LEU A 949 42.50 -0.53 1.77
N LYS A 950 43.42 0.45 1.74
CA LYS A 950 43.44 1.61 2.65
C LYS A 950 42.47 2.73 2.26
N THR A 951 41.90 2.69 1.06
CA THR A 951 40.77 3.54 0.66
C THR A 951 39.44 2.84 0.92
N TRP A 952 39.36 1.53 0.71
CA TRP A 952 38.22 0.68 1.03
C TRP A 952 37.90 0.76 2.53
N ALA A 953 38.87 0.45 3.41
CA ALA A 953 38.76 0.61 4.88
C ALA A 953 38.87 2.09 5.36
N LYS A 954 38.31 3.00 4.57
CA LYS A 954 38.15 4.44 4.80
C LYS A 954 36.87 5.01 4.15
N VAL A 955 36.19 4.20 3.33
CA VAL A 955 34.95 4.50 2.60
C VAL A 955 33.86 3.47 2.97
N HIS A 956 34.28 2.33 3.52
CA HIS A 956 33.54 1.39 4.36
C HIS A 956 34.31 1.23 5.68
#